data_AF-A0A095AY93-F1
#
_entry.id   AF-A0A095AY93-F1
#
_cell.length_a   1.000
_cell.length_b   1.000
_cell.length_c   1.000
_cell.angle_alpha   90.00
_cell.angle_beta   90.00
_cell.angle_gamma   90.00
#
_symmetry.space_group_name_H-M   'P 1'
#
loop_
_entity.id
_entity.type
_entity.pdbx_description
1 polymer ?
#
loop_
_entity_poly.entity_id
_entity_poly.type
_entity_poly.pdbx_seq_one_letter_code
_entity_poly.pdbx_strand_id
1 'polypeptide(L)'
;MNSACAKNERSALAATPILRLIGDFAVEPADLSPTGRKARALLARLALADAPLARDRLSALLWSRRPDAQAHASLRQCLVELKCWTRASPPLLRADRETVAIDHTQVADDISLLHAACAVDDVAVVLTRLPAHDVGLLADLDGIDEAWDDWLAVERARQGEAIVREVLAMAERRLQAGDVERALAVADKVTRFDPCSEHAARLVMSARWAAGDGDGVRHAWQRIEDALARGIDGKPSVETAELYRHLSARPCPPDDLHPVAHTAARPTATPAMAADPDARLSPQRALFLGLAALALALTGADAPRSRSAVAAFDAPVVRVEPIELRGNDPVEDRFADALAGDFARFAKASRGAVRVLDTKVAGRAGDFVVRVAIERGGRQFVSESRIVDSLDGSILWSSRFAAPADDLSRLRERTALAVAGLVNCALTLNGRNDLLAADTDRRSLIFAICDADTAYDAPRAIRLMEELVRRWPGDPDTLGLLAQVRVKHLSHEMDPAKWRVERAKVIDTARRALAIDPENAPALTALSQTGGGELFMVEGLPLLDRALAIDPEYPAALMTNAVGLFQAGYVQAGVAPAERAARADPTSIYKALGVVRRHAAAGKMRDAMERFAEVEAIWPGHPDLAEHRRRLAVELGRSEAAEIYRVAAAEERREFDMLLVRQIADPSIDSREVDAAAEAEFARYPSTAYAMAAHFTRLGDLPKALSWLARAPIRKTDGQWSLLYWPSVAPLRRDPQFFAKMARIGLVDFWRRHDRWPDFCSEPGLRYDCKSEAERLVRLGRSVSGGSAASR
;
A
#
# COMPACT_ATOMS: atom_id res chain seq x y z
N MET A 1 -19.93 -2.44 -52.18
CA MET A 1 -18.65 -1.76 -51.87
C MET A 1 -17.48 -2.74 -51.81
N ASN A 2 -17.33 -3.59 -52.83
CA ASN A 2 -16.17 -4.47 -53.05
C ASN A 2 -15.30 -3.81 -54.13
N SER A 3 -14.29 -3.01 -53.79
CA SER A 3 -13.33 -2.56 -54.84
C SER A 3 -11.97 -2.03 -54.36
N ALA A 4 -11.63 -2.08 -53.07
CA ALA A 4 -10.31 -1.61 -52.61
C ALA A 4 -9.25 -2.73 -52.50
N CYS A 5 -9.65 -3.99 -52.26
CA CYS A 5 -8.70 -5.06 -51.95
C CYS A 5 -8.04 -5.70 -53.18
N ALA A 6 -8.61 -5.56 -54.38
CA ALA A 6 -8.25 -6.38 -55.55
C ALA A 6 -7.20 -5.76 -56.50
N LYS A 7 -6.69 -4.55 -56.23
CA LYS A 7 -5.78 -3.86 -57.17
C LYS A 7 -4.30 -3.81 -56.75
N ASN A 8 -3.91 -4.37 -55.61
CA ASN A 8 -2.52 -4.31 -55.12
C ASN A 8 -1.83 -5.68 -54.94
N GLU A 9 -2.47 -6.79 -55.33
CA GLU A 9 -2.03 -8.16 -54.99
C GLU A 9 -0.69 -8.64 -55.59
N ARG A 10 0.06 -7.80 -56.34
CA ARG A 10 1.35 -8.22 -56.94
C ARG A 10 2.52 -7.24 -56.85
N SER A 11 2.42 -6.12 -56.11
CA SER A 11 3.54 -5.14 -56.08
C SER A 11 3.80 -4.41 -54.75
N ALA A 12 3.14 -4.74 -53.62
CA ALA A 12 3.21 -3.92 -52.40
C ALA A 12 3.81 -4.56 -51.13
N LEU A 13 4.10 -5.87 -51.09
CA LEU A 13 4.66 -6.54 -49.89
C LEU A 13 6.20 -6.54 -49.86
N ALA A 14 6.84 -5.41 -50.18
CA ALA A 14 8.31 -5.28 -50.08
C ALA A 14 8.79 -4.95 -48.66
N ALA A 15 7.88 -4.59 -47.74
CA ALA A 15 8.20 -4.26 -46.35
C ALA A 15 7.41 -5.16 -45.39
N THR A 16 8.10 -5.71 -44.40
CA THR A 16 7.52 -6.44 -43.26
C THR A 16 6.50 -5.53 -42.57
N PRO A 17 5.23 -5.94 -42.43
CA PRO A 17 4.23 -5.14 -41.73
C PRO A 17 4.63 -4.92 -40.27
N ILE A 18 4.45 -3.67 -39.80
CA ILE A 18 4.76 -3.27 -38.43
C ILE A 18 3.45 -2.94 -37.70
N LEU A 19 3.22 -3.61 -36.57
CA LEU A 19 2.15 -3.30 -35.64
C LEU A 19 2.62 -2.21 -34.66
N ARG A 20 1.88 -1.11 -34.60
CA ARG A 20 2.07 -0.09 -33.57
C ARG A 20 1.17 -0.42 -32.41
N LEU A 21 1.78 -0.81 -31.30
CA LEU A 21 1.11 -1.20 -30.07
C LEU A 21 1.25 -0.10 -29.02
N ILE A 22 2.33 0.71 -29.07
CA ILE A 22 2.54 1.84 -28.18
C ILE A 22 1.73 3.05 -28.67
N GLY A 23 0.77 3.51 -27.87
CA GLY A 23 -0.24 4.49 -28.26
C GLY A 23 -1.45 3.84 -28.95
N ASP A 24 -2.04 4.53 -29.92
CA ASP A 24 -3.16 4.00 -30.70
C ASP A 24 -2.72 2.84 -31.59
N PHE A 25 -3.55 1.80 -31.68
CA PHE A 25 -3.28 0.66 -32.54
C PHE A 25 -3.29 1.07 -34.01
N ALA A 26 -2.18 0.79 -34.69
CA ALA A 26 -2.07 0.96 -36.14
C ALA A 26 -1.26 -0.17 -36.78
N VAL A 27 -1.45 -0.35 -38.08
CA VAL A 27 -0.64 -1.24 -38.91
C VAL A 27 0.03 -0.40 -39.97
N GLU A 28 1.33 -0.60 -40.16
CA GLU A 28 2.10 -0.02 -41.25
C GLU A 28 2.47 -1.14 -42.25
N PRO A 29 2.02 -1.11 -43.51
CA PRO A 29 1.17 -0.09 -44.14
C PRO A 29 -0.32 -0.15 -43.71
N ALA A 30 -0.99 1.02 -43.77
CA ALA A 30 -2.34 1.23 -43.22
C ALA A 30 -3.45 0.43 -43.90
N ASP A 31 -3.24 -0.03 -45.14
CA ASP A 31 -4.16 -0.86 -45.90
C ASP A 31 -4.33 -2.27 -45.31
N LEU A 32 -3.40 -2.71 -44.46
CA LEU A 32 -3.51 -3.96 -43.71
C LEU A 32 -4.26 -3.82 -42.37
N SER A 33 -4.58 -2.58 -41.95
CA SER A 33 -5.27 -2.34 -40.68
C SER A 33 -6.76 -2.68 -40.78
N PRO A 34 -7.30 -3.53 -39.90
CA PRO A 34 -8.73 -3.82 -39.89
C PRO A 34 -9.54 -2.63 -39.35
N THR A 35 -10.75 -2.48 -39.86
CA THR A 35 -11.66 -1.39 -39.47
C THR A 35 -12.30 -1.64 -38.10
N GLY A 36 -12.67 -2.89 -37.82
CA GLY A 36 -13.33 -3.30 -36.59
C GLY A 36 -12.39 -3.22 -35.38
N ARG A 37 -12.84 -2.55 -34.31
CA ARG A 37 -12.08 -2.47 -33.04
C ARG A 37 -11.72 -3.86 -32.48
N LYS A 38 -12.63 -4.84 -32.56
CA LYS A 38 -12.37 -6.22 -32.12
C LYS A 38 -11.39 -6.99 -33.01
N ALA A 39 -11.33 -6.68 -34.31
CA ALA A 39 -10.32 -7.25 -35.20
C ALA A 39 -8.93 -6.63 -34.94
N ARG A 40 -8.86 -5.33 -34.65
CA ARG A 40 -7.64 -4.66 -34.17
C ARG A 40 -7.14 -5.25 -32.85
N ALA A 41 -8.05 -5.40 -31.88
CA ALA A 41 -7.77 -6.04 -30.60
C ALA A 41 -7.27 -7.49 -30.75
N LEU A 42 -7.88 -8.27 -31.65
CA LEU A 42 -7.40 -9.61 -31.97
C LEU A 42 -5.96 -9.60 -32.50
N LEU A 43 -5.62 -8.74 -33.46
CA LEU A 43 -4.25 -8.62 -33.97
C LEU A 43 -3.27 -8.20 -32.88
N ALA A 44 -3.62 -7.18 -32.08
CA ALA A 44 -2.79 -6.70 -30.99
C ALA A 44 -2.52 -7.80 -29.95
N ARG A 45 -3.55 -8.57 -29.59
CA ARG A 45 -3.42 -9.69 -28.66
C ARG A 45 -2.53 -10.80 -29.18
N LEU A 46 -2.60 -11.08 -30.49
CA LEU A 46 -1.76 -12.09 -31.13
C LEU A 46 -0.30 -11.62 -31.23
N ALA A 47 -0.07 -10.32 -31.47
CA ALA A 47 1.27 -9.74 -31.48
C ALA A 47 1.96 -9.80 -30.12
N LEU A 48 1.18 -9.66 -29.04
CA LEU A 48 1.67 -9.73 -27.66
C LEU A 48 1.66 -11.17 -27.09
N ALA A 49 1.38 -12.18 -27.92
CA ALA A 49 1.36 -13.57 -27.50
C ALA A 49 2.71 -14.25 -27.76
N ASP A 50 3.28 -14.88 -26.74
CA ASP A 50 4.50 -15.69 -26.88
C ASP A 50 4.24 -17.06 -27.56
N ALA A 51 2.97 -17.44 -27.74
CA ALA A 51 2.55 -18.73 -28.29
C ALA A 51 1.17 -18.65 -28.98
N PRO A 52 0.82 -19.62 -29.85
CA PRO A 52 -0.51 -19.73 -30.44
C PRO A 52 -1.63 -19.69 -29.39
N LEU A 53 -2.69 -18.92 -29.66
CA LEU A 53 -3.80 -18.75 -28.73
C LEU A 53 -5.00 -19.60 -29.15
N ALA A 54 -5.59 -20.33 -28.21
CA ALA A 54 -6.82 -21.07 -28.42
C ALA A 54 -7.97 -20.13 -28.82
N ARG A 55 -8.80 -20.57 -29.77
CA ARG A 55 -9.97 -19.81 -30.26
C ARG A 55 -10.98 -19.54 -29.14
N ASP A 56 -11.12 -20.48 -28.21
CA ASP A 56 -12.03 -20.36 -27.07
C ASP A 56 -11.55 -19.24 -26.14
N ARG A 57 -10.23 -19.18 -25.87
CA ARG A 57 -9.60 -18.12 -25.07
C ARG A 57 -9.77 -16.74 -25.72
N LEU A 58 -9.59 -16.65 -27.04
CA LEU A 58 -9.81 -15.41 -27.79
C LEU A 58 -11.28 -14.99 -27.78
N SER A 59 -12.19 -15.95 -27.85
CA SER A 59 -13.64 -15.71 -27.82
C SER A 59 -14.08 -15.20 -26.45
N ALA A 60 -13.61 -15.83 -25.36
CA ALA A 60 -13.88 -15.42 -23.98
C ALA A 60 -13.29 -14.03 -23.66
N LEU A 61 -12.12 -13.70 -24.20
CA LEU A 61 -11.46 -12.41 -24.00
C LEU A 61 -12.20 -11.25 -24.70
N LEU A 62 -12.58 -11.44 -25.97
CA LEU A 62 -13.14 -10.37 -26.79
C LEU A 62 -14.67 -10.31 -26.76
N TRP A 63 -15.37 -11.33 -26.25
CA TRP A 63 -16.84 -11.37 -26.17
C TRP A 63 -17.34 -12.07 -24.89
N SER A 64 -16.82 -11.70 -23.73
CA SER A 64 -17.10 -12.37 -22.44
C SER A 64 -18.59 -12.46 -22.08
N ARG A 65 -19.39 -11.49 -22.52
CA ARG A 65 -20.83 -11.40 -22.25
C ARG A 65 -21.71 -12.19 -23.22
N ARG A 66 -21.12 -12.89 -24.20
CA ARG A 66 -21.86 -13.66 -25.20
C ARG A 66 -21.73 -15.16 -24.91
N PRO A 67 -22.81 -15.95 -25.11
CA PRO A 67 -22.71 -17.41 -25.09
C PRO A 67 -21.71 -17.91 -26.13
N ASP A 68 -21.00 -19.01 -25.81
CA ASP A 68 -19.88 -19.54 -26.61
C ASP A 68 -20.19 -19.66 -28.10
N ALA A 69 -21.34 -20.24 -28.47
CA ALA A 69 -21.72 -20.37 -29.88
C ALA A 69 -21.76 -19.02 -30.63
N GLN A 70 -22.22 -17.95 -29.98
CA GLN A 70 -22.26 -16.60 -30.55
C GLN A 70 -20.88 -15.92 -30.51
N ALA A 71 -20.08 -16.16 -29.48
CA ALA A 71 -18.72 -15.66 -29.37
C ALA A 71 -17.82 -16.26 -30.46
N HIS A 72 -17.90 -17.57 -30.70
CA HIS A 72 -17.14 -18.26 -31.75
C HIS A 72 -17.58 -17.83 -33.16
N ALA A 73 -18.88 -17.58 -33.37
CA ALA A 73 -19.37 -17.00 -34.62
C ALA A 73 -18.82 -15.58 -34.84
N SER A 74 -18.71 -14.78 -33.77
CA SER A 74 -18.13 -13.43 -33.82
C SER A 74 -16.62 -13.47 -34.10
N LEU A 75 -15.88 -14.40 -33.49
CA LEU A 75 -14.46 -14.65 -33.79
C LEU A 75 -14.26 -15.05 -35.26
N ARG A 76 -15.13 -15.91 -35.80
CA ARG A 76 -15.10 -16.27 -37.22
C ARG A 76 -15.27 -15.05 -38.11
N GLN A 77 -16.19 -14.14 -37.78
CA GLN A 77 -16.39 -12.91 -38.53
C GLN A 77 -15.17 -11.97 -38.46
N CYS A 78 -14.54 -11.83 -37.29
CA CYS A 78 -13.28 -11.07 -37.16
C CYS A 78 -12.15 -11.68 -38.01
N LEU A 79 -12.01 -13.00 -38.03
CA LEU A 79 -11.02 -13.66 -38.88
C LEU A 79 -11.31 -13.51 -40.39
N VAL A 80 -12.58 -13.37 -40.78
CA VAL A 80 -12.95 -13.05 -42.17
C VAL A 80 -12.51 -11.63 -42.55
N GLU A 81 -12.59 -10.66 -41.63
CA GLU A 81 -12.03 -9.32 -41.82
C GLU A 81 -10.50 -9.36 -42.01
N LEU A 82 -9.82 -10.25 -41.28
CA LEU A 82 -8.37 -10.49 -41.38
C LEU A 82 -7.97 -11.42 -42.53
N LYS A 83 -8.82 -11.59 -43.55
CA LYS A 83 -8.55 -12.46 -44.71
C LYS A 83 -7.21 -12.13 -45.40
N CYS A 84 -6.84 -10.86 -45.55
CA CYS A 84 -5.57 -10.48 -46.18
C CYS A 84 -4.35 -11.01 -45.42
N TRP A 85 -4.42 -11.07 -44.08
CA TRP A 85 -3.37 -11.63 -43.22
C TRP A 85 -3.25 -13.16 -43.37
N THR A 86 -4.40 -13.85 -43.42
CA THR A 86 -4.43 -15.31 -43.57
C THR A 86 -4.08 -15.80 -44.97
N ARG A 87 -4.27 -14.97 -46.00
CA ARG A 87 -4.06 -15.33 -47.42
C ARG A 87 -2.78 -14.74 -48.02
N ALA A 88 -2.00 -13.99 -47.25
CA ALA A 88 -0.68 -13.56 -47.66
C ALA A 88 0.20 -14.78 -48.02
N SER A 89 1.20 -14.57 -48.87
CA SER A 89 2.15 -15.62 -49.28
C SER A 89 3.57 -15.13 -49.02
N PRO A 90 4.23 -15.56 -47.93
CA PRO A 90 3.74 -16.51 -46.93
C PRO A 90 2.66 -15.91 -46.00
N PRO A 91 1.85 -16.72 -45.30
CA PRO A 91 0.76 -16.22 -44.46
C PRO A 91 1.31 -15.51 -43.22
N LEU A 92 0.79 -14.30 -42.95
CA LEU A 92 1.17 -13.47 -41.80
C LEU A 92 0.45 -13.91 -40.51
N LEU A 93 -0.74 -14.50 -40.66
CA LEU A 93 -1.56 -15.01 -39.56
C LEU A 93 -2.04 -16.42 -39.90
N ARG A 94 -1.77 -17.37 -39.01
CA ARG A 94 -2.22 -18.76 -39.11
C ARG A 94 -3.43 -18.94 -38.22
N ALA A 95 -4.55 -19.38 -38.80
CA ALA A 95 -5.77 -19.68 -38.06
C ALA A 95 -6.24 -21.07 -38.45
N ASP A 96 -6.15 -22.01 -37.51
CA ASP A 96 -6.66 -23.38 -37.68
C ASP A 96 -7.98 -23.58 -36.90
N ARG A 97 -8.36 -24.84 -36.68
CA ARG A 97 -9.60 -25.19 -35.98
C ARG A 97 -9.55 -24.93 -34.48
N GLU A 98 -8.37 -24.90 -33.87
CA GLU A 98 -8.18 -24.83 -32.43
C GLU A 98 -7.45 -23.56 -32.00
N THR A 99 -6.50 -23.07 -32.80
CA THR A 99 -5.61 -21.96 -32.45
C THR A 99 -5.53 -20.88 -33.54
N VAL A 100 -5.09 -19.70 -33.11
CA VAL A 100 -4.74 -18.57 -33.96
C VAL A 100 -3.39 -18.03 -33.50
N ALA A 101 -2.49 -17.78 -34.45
CA ALA A 101 -1.15 -17.25 -34.19
C ALA A 101 -0.73 -16.27 -35.29
N ILE A 102 0.05 -15.26 -34.91
CA ILE A 102 0.74 -14.40 -35.85
C ILE A 102 2.15 -14.96 -36.13
N ASP A 103 2.67 -14.75 -37.34
CA ASP A 103 4.03 -15.17 -37.67
C ASP A 103 5.01 -14.05 -37.34
N HIS A 104 5.60 -14.09 -36.14
CA HIS A 104 6.55 -13.06 -35.65
C HIS A 104 7.85 -12.96 -36.48
N THR A 105 8.09 -13.89 -37.41
CA THR A 105 9.21 -13.77 -38.37
C THR A 105 8.87 -12.89 -39.57
N GLN A 106 7.58 -12.67 -39.82
CA GLN A 106 7.06 -11.91 -40.95
C GLN A 106 6.24 -10.69 -40.55
N VAL A 107 5.95 -10.53 -39.25
CA VAL A 107 5.27 -9.36 -38.69
C VAL A 107 6.12 -8.84 -37.56
N ALA A 108 6.47 -7.56 -37.62
CA ALA A 108 7.15 -6.88 -36.53
C ALA A 108 6.14 -6.06 -35.71
N ASP A 109 6.50 -5.75 -34.47
CA ASP A 109 5.80 -4.79 -33.63
C ASP A 109 6.78 -3.78 -33.05
N ASP A 110 6.29 -2.60 -32.72
CA ASP A 110 7.11 -1.48 -32.23
C ASP A 110 7.79 -1.75 -30.88
N ILE A 111 7.26 -2.66 -30.04
CA ILE A 111 7.88 -3.08 -28.78
C ILE A 111 9.08 -3.98 -29.06
N SER A 112 8.91 -5.02 -29.88
CA SER A 112 10.00 -5.91 -30.29
C SER A 112 11.14 -5.15 -30.98
N LEU A 113 10.80 -4.18 -31.84
CA LEU A 113 11.78 -3.29 -32.47
C LEU A 113 12.51 -2.41 -31.47
N LEU A 114 11.81 -1.91 -30.45
CA LEU A 114 12.41 -1.11 -29.38
C LEU A 114 13.38 -1.94 -28.53
N HIS A 115 13.00 -3.17 -28.15
CA HIS A 115 13.89 -4.10 -27.44
C HIS A 115 15.12 -4.47 -28.28
N ALA A 116 14.94 -4.75 -29.57
CA ALA A 116 16.06 -5.03 -30.47
C ALA A 116 17.03 -3.84 -30.58
N ALA A 117 16.51 -2.61 -30.68
CA ALA A 117 17.32 -1.40 -30.68
C ALA A 117 18.11 -1.23 -29.37
N CYS A 118 17.49 -1.51 -28.22
CA CYS A 118 18.19 -1.50 -26.93
C CYS A 118 19.32 -2.54 -26.89
N ALA A 119 19.12 -3.73 -27.44
CA ALA A 119 20.11 -4.82 -27.43
C ALA A 119 21.37 -4.50 -28.26
N VAL A 120 21.25 -3.70 -29.31
CA VAL A 120 22.37 -3.24 -30.16
C VAL A 120 22.81 -1.80 -29.87
N ASP A 121 22.28 -1.22 -28.79
CA ASP A 121 22.48 0.17 -28.36
C ASP A 121 22.18 1.24 -29.45
N ASP A 122 21.18 1.04 -30.30
CA ASP A 122 20.73 2.02 -31.30
C ASP A 122 19.85 3.12 -30.67
N VAL A 123 20.52 4.17 -30.19
CA VAL A 123 19.90 5.31 -29.52
C VAL A 123 18.94 6.08 -30.43
N ALA A 124 19.21 6.18 -31.73
CA ALA A 124 18.37 6.95 -32.65
C ALA A 124 16.99 6.32 -32.81
N VAL A 125 16.94 4.99 -32.90
CA VAL A 125 15.68 4.24 -32.96
C VAL A 125 14.90 4.35 -31.65
N VAL A 126 15.56 4.20 -30.49
CA VAL A 126 14.92 4.35 -29.18
C VAL A 126 14.34 5.75 -29.00
N LEU A 127 15.10 6.80 -29.33
CA LEU A 127 14.62 8.18 -29.26
C LEU A 127 13.52 8.48 -30.27
N THR A 128 13.37 7.72 -31.35
CA THR A 128 12.27 7.91 -32.30
C THR A 128 11.01 7.16 -31.87
N ARG A 129 11.16 5.95 -31.32
CA ARG A 129 10.06 5.01 -31.07
C ARG A 129 9.49 5.09 -29.66
N LEU A 130 10.30 5.40 -28.65
CA LEU A 130 9.78 5.67 -27.31
C LEU A 130 8.95 6.96 -27.37
N PRO A 131 7.70 6.99 -26.87
CA PRO A 131 6.91 8.20 -26.86
C PRO A 131 7.47 9.21 -25.85
N ALA A 132 7.17 10.50 -26.06
CA ALA A 132 7.64 11.58 -25.19
C ALA A 132 6.83 11.73 -23.89
N HIS A 133 5.64 11.13 -23.83
CA HIS A 133 4.72 11.16 -22.70
C HIS A 133 4.11 9.77 -22.54
N ASP A 134 3.52 9.47 -21.38
CA ASP A 134 2.74 8.25 -21.20
C ASP A 134 1.47 8.30 -22.07
N VAL A 135 1.53 7.60 -23.21
CA VAL A 135 0.39 7.48 -24.14
C VAL A 135 -0.35 6.16 -23.94
N GLY A 136 0.11 5.28 -23.03
CA GLY A 136 -0.44 3.94 -22.82
C GLY A 136 -0.24 2.97 -23.99
N LEU A 137 -0.29 1.67 -23.71
CA LEU A 137 -0.34 0.60 -24.72
C LEU A 137 -1.78 0.47 -25.27
N LEU A 138 -1.97 0.46 -26.59
CA LEU A 138 -3.28 0.29 -27.25
C LEU A 138 -4.36 1.27 -26.75
N ALA A 139 -4.05 2.56 -26.76
CA ALA A 139 -4.85 3.63 -26.14
C ALA A 139 -6.26 3.82 -26.73
N ASP A 140 -6.47 3.41 -27.98
CA ASP A 140 -7.77 3.49 -28.67
C ASP A 140 -8.63 2.23 -28.49
N LEU A 141 -8.14 1.22 -27.77
CA LEU A 141 -8.78 -0.10 -27.63
C LEU A 141 -9.42 -0.35 -26.26
N ASP A 142 -9.63 0.69 -25.44
CA ASP A 142 -10.40 0.59 -24.19
C ASP A 142 -11.92 0.43 -24.43
N GLY A 143 -12.61 -0.28 -23.54
CA GLY A 143 -14.07 -0.44 -23.58
C GLY A 143 -14.56 -1.39 -24.67
N ILE A 144 -13.71 -2.27 -25.19
CA ILE A 144 -14.07 -3.26 -26.22
C ILE A 144 -14.89 -4.39 -25.61
N ASP A 145 -14.46 -4.86 -24.45
CA ASP A 145 -15.09 -5.89 -23.62
C ASP A 145 -14.46 -5.84 -22.22
N GLU A 146 -15.18 -6.26 -21.17
CA GLU A 146 -14.67 -6.17 -19.79
C GLU A 146 -13.46 -7.08 -19.57
N ALA A 147 -13.49 -8.30 -20.09
CA ALA A 147 -12.35 -9.22 -20.00
C ALA A 147 -11.13 -8.72 -20.79
N TRP A 148 -11.36 -7.97 -21.88
CA TRP A 148 -10.30 -7.32 -22.65
C TRP A 148 -9.67 -6.18 -21.86
N ASP A 149 -10.47 -5.32 -21.24
CA ASP A 149 -10.00 -4.17 -20.48
C ASP A 149 -9.17 -4.63 -19.24
N ASP A 150 -9.62 -5.69 -18.57
CA ASP A 150 -8.88 -6.33 -17.46
C ASP A 150 -7.52 -6.87 -17.92
N TRP A 151 -7.49 -7.61 -19.04
CA TRP A 151 -6.23 -8.11 -19.60
C TRP A 151 -5.31 -6.96 -20.04
N LEU A 152 -5.87 -5.94 -20.71
CA LEU A 152 -5.12 -4.81 -21.23
C LEU A 152 -4.47 -4.00 -20.11
N ALA A 153 -5.13 -3.86 -18.96
CA ALA A 153 -4.55 -3.21 -17.78
C ALA A 153 -3.32 -3.94 -17.25
N VAL A 154 -3.36 -5.29 -17.18
CA VAL A 154 -2.21 -6.11 -16.77
C VAL A 154 -1.09 -6.05 -17.80
N GLU A 155 -1.44 -6.15 -19.09
CA GLU A 155 -0.46 -6.12 -20.17
C GLU A 155 0.24 -4.75 -20.28
N ARG A 156 -0.50 -3.64 -20.06
CA ARG A 156 0.07 -2.29 -19.96
C ARG A 156 1.14 -2.19 -18.88
N ALA A 157 0.89 -2.73 -17.69
CA ALA A 157 1.87 -2.75 -16.61
C ALA A 157 3.09 -3.61 -16.97
N ARG A 158 2.87 -4.84 -17.46
CA ARG A 158 3.94 -5.79 -17.84
C ARG A 158 4.86 -5.21 -18.92
N GLN A 159 4.29 -4.66 -20.00
CA GLN A 159 5.07 -4.13 -21.11
C GLN A 159 5.73 -2.80 -20.75
N GLY A 160 5.05 -1.94 -19.99
CA GLY A 160 5.62 -0.68 -19.50
C GLY A 160 6.90 -0.91 -18.68
N GLU A 161 6.86 -1.85 -17.72
CA GLU A 161 8.01 -2.21 -16.90
C GLU A 161 9.16 -2.78 -17.74
N ALA A 162 8.86 -3.68 -18.70
CA ALA A 162 9.87 -4.27 -19.57
C ALA A 162 10.56 -3.21 -20.45
N ILE A 163 9.80 -2.32 -21.10
CA ILE A 163 10.33 -1.25 -21.95
C ILE A 163 11.25 -0.33 -21.15
N VAL A 164 10.80 0.14 -19.98
CA VAL A 164 11.59 1.04 -19.13
C VAL A 164 12.90 0.38 -18.71
N ARG A 165 12.85 -0.90 -18.29
CA ARG A 165 14.04 -1.65 -17.88
C ARG A 165 15.09 -1.74 -19.00
N GLU A 166 14.70 -2.15 -20.20
CA GLU A 166 15.65 -2.33 -21.31
C GLU A 166 16.25 -1.00 -21.79
N VAL A 167 15.42 0.06 -21.86
CA VAL A 167 15.88 1.39 -22.27
C VAL A 167 16.85 2.00 -21.27
N LEU A 168 16.60 1.82 -19.96
CA LEU A 168 17.50 2.32 -18.92
C LEU A 168 18.81 1.54 -18.87
N ALA A 169 18.77 0.21 -19.07
CA ALA A 169 19.98 -0.61 -19.19
C ALA A 169 20.87 -0.16 -20.37
N MET A 170 20.26 0.21 -21.51
CA MET A 170 20.99 0.80 -22.64
C MET A 170 21.60 2.17 -22.28
N ALA A 171 20.83 3.05 -21.65
CA ALA A 171 21.31 4.37 -21.22
C ALA A 171 22.48 4.26 -20.23
N GLU A 172 22.42 3.30 -19.30
CA GLU A 172 23.50 3.02 -18.36
C GLU A 172 24.78 2.54 -19.06
N ARG A 173 24.67 1.60 -20.00
CA ARG A 173 25.83 1.16 -20.83
C ARG A 173 26.46 2.33 -21.58
N ARG A 174 25.66 3.22 -22.15
CA ARG A 174 26.15 4.42 -22.86
C ARG A 174 26.87 5.38 -21.91
N LEU A 175 26.33 5.59 -20.72
CA LEU A 175 26.98 6.42 -19.69
C LEU A 175 28.33 5.81 -19.25
N GLN A 176 28.38 4.50 -19.03
CA GLN A 176 29.61 3.78 -18.68
C GLN A 176 30.67 3.82 -19.78
N ALA A 177 30.24 3.85 -21.06
CA ALA A 177 31.12 4.02 -22.21
C ALA A 177 31.60 5.47 -22.42
N GLY A 178 31.16 6.43 -21.59
CA GLY A 178 31.51 7.85 -21.69
C GLY A 178 30.68 8.64 -22.71
N ASP A 179 29.64 8.03 -23.30
CA ASP A 179 28.74 8.69 -24.26
C ASP A 179 27.62 9.44 -23.51
N VAL A 180 28.03 10.49 -22.80
CA VAL A 180 27.19 11.25 -21.86
C VAL A 180 25.98 11.88 -22.55
N GLU A 181 26.16 12.44 -23.75
CA GLU A 181 25.10 13.12 -24.50
C GLU A 181 23.96 12.15 -24.85
N ARG A 182 24.29 10.98 -25.39
CA ARG A 182 23.29 9.98 -25.77
C ARG A 182 22.63 9.34 -24.56
N ALA A 183 23.39 9.07 -23.50
CA ALA A 183 22.84 8.56 -22.24
C ALA A 183 21.83 9.54 -21.62
N LEU A 184 22.18 10.84 -21.59
CA LEU A 184 21.29 11.88 -21.09
C LEU A 184 20.02 12.02 -21.93
N ALA A 185 20.14 12.00 -23.26
CA ALA A 185 18.98 12.11 -24.16
C ALA A 185 17.97 10.98 -23.93
N VAL A 186 18.44 9.74 -23.76
CA VAL A 186 17.59 8.58 -23.50
C VAL A 186 16.98 8.64 -22.10
N ALA A 187 17.80 8.87 -21.08
CA ALA A 187 17.33 8.91 -19.69
C ALA A 187 16.33 10.05 -19.45
N ASP A 188 16.57 11.25 -19.98
CA ASP A 188 15.63 12.37 -19.88
C ASP A 188 14.30 12.05 -20.57
N LYS A 189 14.34 11.34 -21.71
CA LYS A 189 13.13 10.88 -22.40
C LYS A 189 12.34 9.88 -21.55
N VAL A 190 13.00 8.95 -20.86
CA VAL A 190 12.33 8.06 -19.90
C VAL A 190 11.72 8.84 -18.74
N THR A 191 12.37 9.89 -18.21
CA THR A 191 11.77 10.71 -17.13
C THR A 191 10.51 11.48 -17.55
N ARG A 192 10.25 11.63 -18.86
CA ARG A 192 8.98 12.22 -19.35
C ARG A 192 7.92 11.16 -19.61
N PHE A 193 8.35 9.96 -19.99
CA PHE A 193 7.49 8.79 -20.17
C PHE A 193 7.01 8.22 -18.83
N ASP A 194 7.94 8.00 -17.90
CA ASP A 194 7.70 7.60 -16.51
C ASP A 194 8.35 8.62 -15.55
N PRO A 195 7.60 9.67 -15.15
CA PRO A 195 8.10 10.70 -14.25
C PRO A 195 8.51 10.20 -12.87
N CYS A 196 8.02 9.03 -12.43
CA CYS A 196 8.34 8.46 -11.13
C CYS A 196 9.54 7.51 -11.17
N SER A 197 10.17 7.32 -12.34
CA SER A 197 11.33 6.45 -12.49
C SER A 197 12.57 7.02 -11.79
N GLU A 198 12.83 6.55 -10.58
CA GLU A 198 14.02 6.92 -9.81
C GLU A 198 15.32 6.50 -10.50
N HIS A 199 15.34 5.34 -11.17
CA HIS A 199 16.52 4.89 -11.92
C HIS A 199 16.81 5.84 -13.09
N ALA A 200 15.79 6.29 -13.82
CA ALA A 200 15.96 7.31 -14.86
C ALA A 200 16.49 8.63 -14.29
N ALA A 201 15.95 9.08 -13.15
CA ALA A 201 16.41 10.29 -12.48
C ALA A 201 17.89 10.20 -12.06
N ARG A 202 18.32 9.04 -11.55
CA ARG A 202 19.73 8.77 -11.21
C ARG A 202 20.65 8.82 -12.43
N LEU A 203 20.25 8.24 -13.55
CA LEU A 203 21.01 8.31 -14.81
C LEU A 203 21.10 9.75 -15.33
N VAL A 204 20.01 10.53 -15.28
CA VAL A 204 20.02 11.95 -15.65
C VAL A 204 20.95 12.75 -14.75
N MET A 205 20.90 12.56 -13.43
CA MET A 205 21.81 13.24 -12.49
C MET A 205 23.27 12.90 -12.76
N SER A 206 23.60 11.62 -12.93
CA SER A 206 24.96 11.17 -13.22
C SER A 206 25.48 11.68 -14.56
N ALA A 207 24.65 11.67 -15.61
CA ALA A 207 25.02 12.17 -16.92
C ALA A 207 25.22 13.69 -16.93
N ARG A 208 24.33 14.46 -16.26
CA ARG A 208 24.49 15.92 -16.13
C ARG A 208 25.73 16.30 -15.34
N TRP A 209 26.04 15.56 -14.28
CA TRP A 209 27.28 15.77 -13.54
C TRP A 209 28.52 15.44 -14.40
N ALA A 210 28.49 14.36 -15.18
CA ALA A 210 29.58 14.02 -16.10
C ALA A 210 29.76 15.07 -17.22
N ALA A 211 28.68 15.77 -17.60
CA ALA A 211 28.68 16.86 -18.57
C ALA A 211 29.06 18.24 -18.00
N GLY A 212 29.37 18.37 -16.71
CA GLY A 212 29.65 19.68 -16.09
C GLY A 212 28.42 20.47 -15.64
N ASP A 213 27.20 19.98 -15.90
CA ASP A 213 25.93 20.69 -15.64
C ASP A 213 25.40 20.47 -14.21
N GLY A 214 26.04 21.13 -13.23
CA GLY A 214 25.65 21.05 -11.82
C GLY A 214 24.26 21.63 -11.51
N ASP A 215 23.80 22.62 -12.28
CA ASP A 215 22.45 23.18 -12.16
C ASP A 215 21.40 22.18 -12.64
N GLY A 216 21.72 21.47 -13.72
CA GLY A 216 20.92 20.38 -14.22
C GLY A 216 20.79 19.21 -13.25
N VAL A 217 21.82 18.89 -12.46
CA VAL A 217 21.69 17.87 -11.39
C VAL A 217 20.62 18.28 -10.37
N ARG A 218 20.60 19.56 -9.97
CA ARG A 218 19.57 20.09 -9.04
C ARG A 218 18.17 20.07 -9.64
N HIS A 219 18.02 20.44 -10.91
CA HIS A 219 16.72 20.37 -11.60
C HIS A 219 16.22 18.93 -11.75
N ALA A 220 17.10 17.97 -11.99
CA ALA A 220 16.73 16.55 -12.07
C ALA A 220 16.25 16.03 -10.70
N TRP A 221 16.93 16.40 -9.61
CA TRP A 221 16.50 16.11 -8.24
C TRP A 221 15.12 16.70 -7.92
N GLN A 222 14.91 17.98 -8.20
CA GLN A 222 13.61 18.64 -7.96
C GLN A 222 12.49 17.97 -8.76
N ARG A 223 12.77 17.58 -10.01
CA ARG A 223 11.76 16.93 -10.87
C ARG A 223 11.31 15.59 -10.31
N ILE A 224 12.22 14.75 -9.82
CA ILE A 224 11.86 13.44 -9.24
C ILE A 224 11.19 13.62 -7.88
N GLU A 225 11.63 14.57 -7.06
CA GLU A 225 10.97 14.92 -5.79
C GLU A 225 9.52 15.37 -6.03
N ASP A 226 9.31 16.27 -6.99
CA ASP A 226 7.99 16.76 -7.40
C ASP A 226 7.12 15.66 -8.02
N ALA A 227 7.71 14.76 -8.81
CA ALA A 227 6.97 13.68 -9.47
C ALA A 227 6.51 12.62 -8.47
N LEU A 228 7.40 12.17 -7.56
CA LEU A 228 7.06 11.22 -6.51
C LEU A 228 6.11 11.82 -5.47
N ALA A 229 6.25 13.12 -5.16
CA ALA A 229 5.30 13.83 -4.30
C ALA A 229 3.88 13.93 -4.90
N ARG A 230 3.75 13.89 -6.23
CA ARG A 230 2.45 13.77 -6.92
C ARG A 230 1.97 12.32 -7.07
N GLY A 231 2.87 11.35 -6.96
CA GLY A 231 2.60 9.92 -6.96
C GLY A 231 2.00 9.42 -5.65
N ILE A 232 1.50 8.18 -5.64
CA ILE A 232 0.99 7.53 -4.43
C ILE A 232 2.20 7.04 -3.62
N ASP A 233 2.62 7.87 -2.66
CA ASP A 233 3.63 7.63 -1.64
C ASP A 233 5.11 7.56 -2.11
N GLY A 234 5.86 8.64 -1.91
CA GLY A 234 7.33 8.52 -1.89
C GLY A 234 8.10 9.85 -1.89
N LYS A 235 9.01 10.01 -0.94
CA LYS A 235 10.22 10.81 -1.16
C LYS A 235 11.17 9.97 -2.03
N PRO A 236 12.12 10.57 -2.78
CA PRO A 236 13.16 9.79 -3.44
C PRO A 236 13.82 8.81 -2.47
N SER A 237 14.08 7.58 -2.92
CA SER A 237 14.74 6.54 -2.15
C SER A 237 16.09 6.99 -1.61
N VAL A 238 16.57 6.28 -0.58
CA VAL A 238 17.89 6.55 0.04
C VAL A 238 19.00 6.52 -1.01
N GLU A 239 18.94 5.59 -1.96
CA GLU A 239 19.93 5.46 -3.05
C GLU A 239 19.94 6.69 -3.96
N THR A 240 18.77 7.22 -4.35
CA THR A 240 18.66 8.44 -5.16
C THR A 240 19.10 9.69 -4.38
N ALA A 241 18.75 9.77 -3.10
CA ALA A 241 19.16 10.87 -2.22
C ALA A 241 20.67 10.87 -1.93
N GLU A 242 21.28 9.71 -1.72
CA GLU A 242 22.73 9.54 -1.57
C GLU A 242 23.49 9.95 -2.82
N LEU A 243 23.01 9.54 -4.00
CA LEU A 243 23.61 9.97 -5.26
C LEU A 243 23.57 11.49 -5.40
N TYR A 244 22.41 12.12 -5.16
CA TYR A 244 22.29 13.57 -5.23
C TYR A 244 23.24 14.29 -4.25
N ARG A 245 23.34 13.83 -2.99
CA ARG A 245 24.28 14.36 -2.00
C ARG A 245 25.73 14.23 -2.47
N HIS A 246 26.11 13.06 -2.99
CA HIS A 246 27.46 12.80 -3.48
C HIS A 246 27.84 13.69 -4.66
N LEU A 247 26.94 13.82 -5.65
CA LEU A 247 27.17 14.66 -6.83
C LEU A 247 27.17 16.15 -6.48
N SER A 248 26.37 16.58 -5.50
CA SER A 248 26.31 17.98 -5.05
C SER A 248 27.52 18.39 -4.20
N ALA A 249 28.17 17.44 -3.51
CA ALA A 249 29.36 17.70 -2.69
C ALA A 249 30.67 17.71 -3.50
N ARG A 250 30.66 17.17 -4.72
CA ARG A 250 31.84 17.11 -5.60
C ARG A 250 31.82 18.24 -6.62
N PRO A 251 32.96 18.92 -6.86
CA PRO A 251 33.07 19.81 -8.02
C PRO A 251 32.79 19.04 -9.30
N CYS A 252 31.94 19.59 -10.16
CA CYS A 252 31.78 19.08 -11.52
C CYS A 252 33.14 19.06 -12.23
N PRO A 253 33.40 18.11 -13.14
CA PRO A 253 34.49 18.23 -14.10
C PRO A 253 34.38 19.57 -14.83
N PRO A 254 35.50 20.29 -15.08
CA PRO A 254 35.47 21.53 -15.83
C PRO A 254 34.86 21.30 -17.21
N ASP A 255 33.97 22.21 -17.58
CA ASP A 255 33.15 22.18 -18.79
C ASP A 255 34.02 22.47 -20.03
N ASP A 256 34.47 21.42 -20.72
CA ASP A 256 35.26 21.54 -21.95
C ASP A 256 34.38 21.67 -23.22
N LEU A 257 33.05 21.88 -23.09
CA LEU A 257 32.14 22.00 -24.25
C LEU A 257 31.24 23.25 -24.18
N HIS A 258 31.90 24.41 -24.34
CA HIS A 258 31.42 25.66 -24.96
C HIS A 258 30.48 26.63 -24.17
N PRO A 259 30.49 27.94 -24.53
CA PRO A 259 30.24 29.07 -23.63
C PRO A 259 28.88 29.78 -23.81
N VAL A 260 28.47 30.41 -22.70
CA VAL A 260 27.60 31.59 -22.46
C VAL A 260 26.77 32.18 -23.61
N ALA A 261 25.44 32.23 -23.39
CA ALA A 261 24.57 33.44 -23.36
C ALA A 261 23.17 33.17 -23.95
N HIS A 262 22.10 33.51 -23.21
CA HIS A 262 21.20 34.62 -23.58
C HIS A 262 20.05 34.81 -22.58
N THR A 263 19.98 36.05 -22.10
CA THR A 263 18.91 36.73 -21.37
C THR A 263 17.62 36.83 -22.18
N ALA A 264 16.46 36.53 -21.58
CA ALA A 264 15.14 37.15 -21.87
C ALA A 264 14.15 36.73 -20.77
N ALA A 265 13.82 37.58 -19.81
CA ALA A 265 12.77 38.61 -19.86
C ALA A 265 11.33 38.03 -19.88
N ARG A 266 10.62 38.28 -18.78
CA ARG A 266 9.18 38.04 -18.54
C ARG A 266 8.29 38.66 -19.63
N PRO A 267 7.11 38.09 -19.92
CA PRO A 267 5.98 38.84 -20.42
C PRO A 267 5.05 39.26 -19.27
N THR A 268 4.86 40.57 -19.20
CA THR A 268 3.83 41.33 -18.50
C THR A 268 2.40 40.89 -18.85
N ALA A 269 1.54 40.81 -17.84
CA ALA A 269 0.09 40.74 -17.98
C ALA A 269 -0.53 42.12 -17.66
N THR A 270 -1.50 42.55 -18.46
CA THR A 270 -2.76 43.30 -18.14
C THR A 270 -3.33 43.95 -19.41
N PRO A 271 -4.59 44.47 -19.44
CA PRO A 271 -5.85 43.98 -18.89
C PRO A 271 -7.01 44.06 -19.93
N ALA A 272 -8.16 43.42 -19.66
CA ALA A 272 -9.44 43.87 -20.20
C ALA A 272 -10.59 43.53 -19.23
N MET A 273 -11.21 44.58 -18.69
CA MET A 273 -12.47 44.59 -17.94
C MET A 273 -13.68 44.42 -18.86
N ALA A 274 -14.75 43.74 -18.41
CA ALA A 274 -16.00 44.37 -17.96
C ALA A 274 -17.18 43.38 -17.76
N ALA A 275 -17.69 43.37 -16.51
CA ALA A 275 -19.06 43.20 -15.96
C ALA A 275 -20.24 42.54 -16.73
N ASP A 276 -20.81 41.47 -16.11
CA ASP A 276 -22.15 41.29 -15.45
C ASP A 276 -23.41 42.02 -16.01
N PRO A 277 -24.70 41.56 -15.85
CA PRO A 277 -25.18 40.68 -14.76
C PRO A 277 -26.36 39.69 -15.00
N ASP A 278 -26.59 38.90 -13.95
CA ASP A 278 -27.87 38.40 -13.39
C ASP A 278 -28.74 37.39 -14.18
N ALA A 279 -28.89 36.20 -13.59
CA ALA A 279 -30.22 35.60 -13.39
C ALA A 279 -30.20 34.64 -12.18
N ARG A 280 -30.73 35.14 -11.07
CA ARG A 280 -31.13 34.40 -9.87
C ARG A 280 -32.25 33.42 -10.21
N LEU A 281 -32.30 32.27 -9.53
CA LEU A 281 -33.57 31.71 -9.04
C LEU A 281 -33.34 30.92 -7.73
N SER A 282 -34.31 31.11 -6.85
CA SER A 282 -34.34 30.93 -5.41
C SER A 282 -34.90 29.56 -4.97
N PRO A 283 -34.79 29.21 -3.67
CA PRO A 283 -35.15 27.91 -3.13
C PRO A 283 -36.64 27.83 -2.75
N GLN A 284 -37.06 26.61 -2.38
CA GLN A 284 -38.36 26.17 -1.82
C GLN A 284 -39.35 25.61 -2.82
N ARG A 285 -39.45 24.27 -2.85
CA ARG A 285 -40.71 23.53 -2.65
C ARG A 285 -40.39 22.22 -1.94
N ALA A 286 -40.76 22.18 -0.67
CA ALA A 286 -40.79 20.99 0.15
C ALA A 286 -42.10 20.21 -0.08
N LEU A 287 -42.02 18.92 0.30
CA LEU A 287 -43.07 18.08 0.89
C LEU A 287 -43.73 17.02 -0.03
N PHE A 288 -44.02 15.88 0.62
CA PHE A 288 -44.61 14.58 0.22
C PHE A 288 -43.53 13.48 0.11
N LEU A 289 -43.41 12.48 0.98
CA LEU A 289 -44.30 11.88 1.98
C LEU A 289 -43.48 11.23 3.11
N GLY A 290 -43.93 11.41 4.35
CA GLY A 290 -43.64 10.48 5.44
C GLY A 290 -44.68 9.36 5.49
N LEU A 291 -44.37 8.36 6.34
CA LEU A 291 -45.23 7.30 6.91
C LEU A 291 -45.25 5.93 6.19
N ALA A 292 -44.34 5.05 6.63
CA ALA A 292 -44.59 3.65 6.95
C ALA A 292 -43.52 3.20 7.98
N ALA A 293 -43.72 3.47 9.28
CA ALA A 293 -44.17 2.48 10.28
C ALA A 293 -43.18 1.31 10.38
N LEU A 294 -42.31 1.19 11.38
CA LEU A 294 -42.62 0.94 12.80
C LEU A 294 -43.85 0.03 12.99
N ALA A 295 -43.70 -1.25 12.61
CA ALA A 295 -44.44 -2.38 13.17
C ALA A 295 -43.76 -3.69 12.77
N LEU A 296 -42.83 -4.20 13.59
CA LEU A 296 -42.82 -5.59 14.07
C LEU A 296 -41.64 -5.80 15.04
N ALA A 297 -41.86 -5.40 16.28
CA ALA A 297 -41.30 -6.13 17.40
C ALA A 297 -42.31 -7.22 17.77
N LEU A 298 -41.79 -8.41 18.11
CA LEU A 298 -42.46 -9.53 18.78
C LEU A 298 -43.34 -10.47 17.93
N THR A 299 -42.69 -11.47 17.30
CA THR A 299 -43.04 -12.88 17.51
C THR A 299 -41.76 -13.70 17.41
N GLY A 300 -41.35 -14.32 18.52
CA GLY A 300 -40.31 -15.33 18.54
C GLY A 300 -40.80 -16.61 17.85
N ALA A 301 -39.88 -17.24 17.14
CA ALA A 301 -39.91 -18.67 16.92
C ALA A 301 -38.50 -19.18 17.20
N ASP A 302 -38.38 -19.88 18.33
CA ASP A 302 -37.26 -20.74 18.69
C ASP A 302 -37.00 -21.72 17.54
N ALA A 303 -35.94 -21.46 16.78
CA ALA A 303 -35.23 -22.51 16.06
C ALA A 303 -33.95 -22.76 16.84
N PRO A 304 -33.67 -23.99 17.31
CA PRO A 304 -32.42 -24.30 17.98
C PRO A 304 -31.32 -24.16 16.94
N ARG A 305 -30.66 -22.99 16.92
CA ARG A 305 -29.45 -22.80 16.12
C ARG A 305 -28.40 -23.73 16.70
N SER A 306 -28.10 -24.78 15.97
CA SER A 306 -26.93 -25.60 16.21
C SER A 306 -25.71 -24.69 16.25
N ARG A 307 -25.21 -24.41 17.45
CA ARG A 307 -23.82 -24.03 17.62
C ARG A 307 -23.03 -25.15 16.95
N SER A 308 -22.41 -24.84 15.82
CA SER A 308 -21.24 -25.59 15.39
C SER A 308 -20.26 -25.47 16.56
N ALA A 309 -20.18 -26.54 17.35
CA ALA A 309 -19.07 -26.68 18.28
C ALA A 309 -17.82 -26.58 17.40
N VAL A 310 -16.99 -25.56 17.66
CA VAL A 310 -15.65 -25.48 17.10
C VAL A 310 -14.97 -26.79 17.52
N ALA A 311 -14.96 -27.75 16.60
CA ALA A 311 -14.33 -29.03 16.81
C ALA A 311 -12.84 -28.78 17.05
N ALA A 312 -12.26 -29.51 17.99
CA ALA A 312 -10.84 -29.42 18.26
C ALA A 312 -10.04 -29.69 16.97
N PHE A 313 -9.33 -28.66 16.56
CA PHE A 313 -8.52 -28.52 15.35
C PHE A 313 -7.42 -29.58 15.20
N ASP A 314 -7.36 -30.19 14.01
CA ASP A 314 -6.24 -31.00 13.53
C ASP A 314 -5.57 -30.23 12.38
N ALA A 315 -4.35 -29.74 12.62
CA ALA A 315 -3.74 -28.68 11.80
C ALA A 315 -3.17 -29.07 10.43
N PRO A 316 -3.04 -28.07 9.53
CA PRO A 316 -2.28 -28.21 8.28
C PRO A 316 -0.80 -28.50 8.55
N VAL A 317 -0.21 -29.30 7.64
CA VAL A 317 1.19 -29.74 7.70
C VAL A 317 2.05 -28.84 6.81
N VAL A 318 2.76 -27.89 7.43
CA VAL A 318 3.85 -27.16 6.76
C VAL A 318 5.08 -28.07 6.73
N ARG A 319 5.36 -28.67 5.56
CA ARG A 319 6.61 -29.41 5.34
C ARG A 319 7.67 -28.45 4.83
N VAL A 320 8.76 -28.28 5.59
CA VAL A 320 9.99 -27.61 5.13
C VAL A 320 10.86 -28.67 4.48
N GLU A 321 11.00 -28.64 3.16
CA GLU A 321 11.90 -29.58 2.47
C GLU A 321 13.38 -29.16 2.63
N PRO A 322 14.31 -30.12 2.71
CA PRO A 322 15.73 -29.84 2.93
C PRO A 322 16.31 -28.94 1.83
N ILE A 323 17.26 -28.10 2.24
CA ILE A 323 17.93 -27.12 1.38
C ILE A 323 18.69 -27.83 0.25
N GLU A 324 18.36 -27.53 -1.01
CA GLU A 324 19.22 -27.90 -2.15
C GLU A 324 20.35 -26.88 -2.29
N LEU A 325 21.47 -27.14 -1.63
CA LEU A 325 22.73 -26.46 -1.91
C LEU A 325 23.61 -27.36 -2.77
N ARG A 326 24.22 -26.79 -3.81
CA ARG A 326 25.29 -27.45 -4.56
C ARG A 326 26.58 -27.42 -3.72
N GLY A 327 26.63 -28.23 -2.66
CA GLY A 327 27.75 -28.30 -1.71
C GLY A 327 27.32 -28.92 -0.38
N ASN A 328 28.25 -29.50 0.39
CA ASN A 328 28.04 -29.95 1.78
C ASN A 328 28.90 -29.06 2.70
N ASP A 329 28.45 -27.84 3.03
CA ASP A 329 29.16 -26.90 3.92
C ASP A 329 28.51 -26.89 5.33
N PRO A 330 29.27 -27.01 6.44
CA PRO A 330 28.75 -26.93 7.83
C PRO A 330 27.94 -25.67 8.19
N VAL A 331 28.05 -24.58 7.41
CA VAL A 331 27.23 -23.38 7.57
C VAL A 331 25.76 -23.63 7.18
N GLU A 332 25.53 -24.60 6.29
CA GLU A 332 24.24 -24.91 5.64
C GLU A 332 23.28 -25.62 6.60
N ASP A 333 23.77 -26.68 7.27
CA ASP A 333 23.02 -27.44 8.27
C ASP A 333 22.57 -26.53 9.43
N ARG A 334 23.46 -25.63 9.88
CA ARG A 334 23.13 -24.68 10.95
C ARG A 334 22.06 -23.68 10.54
N PHE A 335 22.07 -23.23 9.30
CA PHE A 335 21.03 -22.32 8.80
C PHE A 335 19.68 -23.05 8.72
N ALA A 336 19.65 -24.26 8.16
CA ALA A 336 18.44 -25.07 8.03
C ALA A 336 17.81 -25.35 9.40
N ASP A 337 18.61 -25.84 10.34
CA ASP A 337 18.17 -26.14 11.71
C ASP A 337 17.71 -24.87 12.43
N ALA A 338 18.40 -23.74 12.24
CA ALA A 338 18.01 -22.47 12.82
C ALA A 338 16.69 -21.93 12.23
N LEU A 339 16.48 -22.04 10.92
CA LEU A 339 15.25 -21.63 10.23
C LEU A 339 14.06 -22.52 10.64
N ALA A 340 14.27 -23.83 10.71
CA ALA A 340 13.27 -24.76 11.25
C ALA A 340 12.95 -24.42 12.71
N GLY A 341 13.97 -24.06 13.49
CA GLY A 341 13.81 -23.52 14.85
C GLY A 341 13.01 -22.23 14.92
N ASP A 342 13.17 -21.29 13.97
CA ASP A 342 12.36 -20.07 13.88
C ASP A 342 10.90 -20.39 13.61
N PHE A 343 10.64 -21.27 12.64
CA PHE A 343 9.28 -21.71 12.34
C PHE A 343 8.63 -22.42 13.54
N ALA A 344 9.38 -23.26 14.26
CA ALA A 344 8.91 -23.90 15.49
C ALA A 344 8.66 -22.88 16.62
N ARG A 345 9.55 -21.89 16.79
CA ARG A 345 9.36 -20.78 17.75
C ARG A 345 8.11 -19.98 17.40
N PHE A 346 7.90 -19.68 16.13
CA PHE A 346 6.74 -18.97 15.63
C PHE A 346 5.45 -19.76 15.87
N ALA A 347 5.47 -21.06 15.56
CA ALA A 347 4.35 -21.95 15.83
C ALA A 347 4.01 -22.01 17.32
N LYS A 348 5.03 -22.05 18.19
CA LYS A 348 4.85 -22.00 19.64
C LYS A 348 4.34 -20.64 20.13
N ALA A 349 4.90 -19.54 19.63
CA ALA A 349 4.51 -18.17 19.97
C ALA A 349 3.05 -17.89 19.56
N SER A 350 2.61 -18.51 18.47
CA SER A 350 1.23 -18.45 18.01
C SER A 350 0.26 -19.30 18.83
N ARG A 351 0.73 -20.02 19.86
CA ARG A 351 -0.07 -20.95 20.69
C ARG A 351 -0.92 -21.92 19.86
N GLY A 352 -0.42 -22.31 18.68
CA GLY A 352 -1.12 -23.20 17.74
C GLY A 352 -1.99 -22.50 16.69
N ALA A 353 -2.05 -21.16 16.64
CA ALA A 353 -2.71 -20.41 15.57
C ALA A 353 -1.97 -20.54 14.22
N VAL A 354 -0.68 -20.85 14.26
CA VAL A 354 0.13 -21.35 13.14
C VAL A 354 0.80 -22.63 13.61
N ARG A 355 0.54 -23.76 12.94
CA ARG A 355 1.16 -25.05 13.27
C ARG A 355 2.17 -25.43 12.20
N VAL A 356 3.45 -25.32 12.56
CA VAL A 356 4.56 -25.84 11.76
C VAL A 356 4.82 -27.26 12.27
N LEU A 357 4.71 -28.25 11.39
CA LEU A 357 4.95 -29.64 11.75
C LEU A 357 6.41 -30.02 11.44
N ASP A 358 6.99 -30.71 12.42
CA ASP A 358 8.35 -31.25 12.37
C ASP A 358 8.52 -32.21 11.18
N THR A 359 9.69 -32.21 10.55
CA THR A 359 10.03 -32.88 9.28
C THR A 359 9.96 -34.42 9.35
N LYS A 360 9.55 -34.99 10.48
CA LYS A 360 9.64 -36.43 10.80
C LYS A 360 8.31 -37.18 10.86
N VAL A 361 7.16 -36.53 10.65
CA VAL A 361 5.85 -37.22 10.69
C VAL A 361 5.40 -37.58 9.27
N ALA A 362 5.70 -38.79 8.84
CA ALA A 362 5.09 -39.39 7.66
C ALA A 362 3.63 -39.79 7.97
N GLY A 363 2.63 -39.20 7.30
CA GLY A 363 1.26 -39.72 7.39
C GLY A 363 0.08 -38.86 6.94
N ARG A 364 0.22 -37.55 6.71
CA ARG A 364 -0.85 -36.72 6.11
C ARG A 364 -0.25 -35.69 5.15
N ALA A 365 -0.76 -35.65 3.92
CA ALA A 365 -0.52 -34.55 3.00
C ALA A 365 -1.21 -33.29 3.58
N GLY A 366 -0.44 -32.32 4.09
CA GLY A 366 -0.99 -31.01 4.46
C GLY A 366 -1.28 -30.19 3.22
N ASP A 367 -2.11 -29.14 3.34
CA ASP A 367 -2.64 -28.39 2.19
C ASP A 367 -1.58 -27.69 1.32
N PHE A 368 -0.41 -27.36 1.87
CA PHE A 368 0.70 -26.74 1.12
C PHE A 368 2.08 -27.08 1.73
N VAL A 369 3.12 -27.02 0.90
CA VAL A 369 4.53 -27.33 1.21
C VAL A 369 5.37 -26.06 1.11
N VAL A 370 6.25 -25.81 2.09
CA VAL A 370 7.19 -24.69 2.06
C VAL A 370 8.57 -25.21 1.63
N ARG A 371 9.09 -24.70 0.52
CA ARG A 371 10.43 -25.01 0.02
C ARG A 371 11.32 -23.79 0.18
N VAL A 372 12.49 -23.96 0.78
CA VAL A 372 13.49 -22.88 0.89
C VAL A 372 14.81 -23.40 0.34
N ALA A 373 15.29 -22.77 -0.72
CA ALA A 373 16.62 -22.96 -1.27
C ALA A 373 17.50 -21.78 -0.89
N ILE A 374 18.80 -22.02 -0.73
CA ILE A 374 19.78 -20.96 -0.49
C ILE A 374 20.91 -21.17 -1.47
N GLU A 375 21.44 -20.09 -2.02
CA GLU A 375 22.56 -20.11 -2.93
C GLU A 375 23.59 -19.07 -2.50
N ARG A 376 24.87 -19.38 -2.65
CA ARG A 376 25.95 -18.42 -2.46
C ARG A 376 26.34 -17.81 -3.80
N GLY A 377 25.98 -16.55 -4.01
CA GLY A 377 26.32 -15.76 -5.20
C GLY A 377 27.41 -14.74 -4.89
N GLY A 378 28.68 -15.11 -5.05
CA GLY A 378 29.80 -14.19 -4.82
C GLY A 378 29.90 -13.71 -3.35
N ARG A 379 29.60 -12.42 -3.12
CA ARG A 379 29.63 -11.77 -1.78
C ARG A 379 28.30 -11.84 -1.01
N GLN A 380 27.27 -12.48 -1.57
CA GLN A 380 25.94 -12.53 -0.98
C GLN A 380 25.42 -13.97 -0.88
N PHE A 381 24.59 -14.21 0.13
CA PHE A 381 23.68 -15.35 0.16
C PHE A 381 22.32 -14.92 -0.38
N VAL A 382 21.70 -15.82 -1.14
CA VAL A 382 20.38 -15.65 -1.72
C VAL A 382 19.50 -16.77 -1.16
N SER A 383 18.37 -16.44 -0.54
CA SER A 383 17.35 -17.41 -0.16
C SER A 383 16.19 -17.31 -1.15
N GLU A 384 15.86 -18.40 -1.82
CA GLU A 384 14.65 -18.55 -2.62
C GLU A 384 13.63 -19.37 -1.83
N SER A 385 12.46 -18.81 -1.56
CA SER A 385 11.39 -19.46 -0.82
C SER A 385 10.19 -19.66 -1.73
N ARG A 386 9.51 -20.81 -1.62
CA ARG A 386 8.31 -21.15 -2.38
C ARG A 386 7.28 -21.80 -1.48
N ILE A 387 6.01 -21.46 -1.68
CA ILE A 387 4.87 -22.19 -1.10
C ILE A 387 4.19 -22.90 -2.26
N VAL A 388 4.04 -24.21 -2.13
CA VAL A 388 3.55 -25.12 -3.18
C VAL A 388 2.27 -25.76 -2.71
N ASP A 389 1.24 -25.75 -3.55
CA ASP A 389 -0.01 -26.45 -3.29
C ASP A 389 0.22 -27.97 -3.28
N SER A 390 -0.27 -28.65 -2.24
CA SER A 390 -0.12 -30.10 -2.13
C SER A 390 -1.06 -30.90 -3.03
N LEU A 391 -2.16 -30.28 -3.49
CA LEU A 391 -3.21 -30.94 -4.26
C LEU A 391 -2.79 -31.13 -5.72
N ASP A 392 -2.16 -30.13 -6.31
CA ASP A 392 -1.75 -30.13 -7.73
C ASP A 392 -0.28 -29.77 -7.98
N GLY A 393 0.48 -29.41 -6.94
CA GLY A 393 1.89 -29.06 -7.06
C GLY A 393 2.14 -27.64 -7.61
N SER A 394 1.11 -26.81 -7.77
CA SER A 394 1.26 -25.43 -8.25
C SER A 394 2.03 -24.56 -7.25
N ILE A 395 2.78 -23.58 -7.74
CA ILE A 395 3.47 -22.61 -6.87
C ILE A 395 2.47 -21.51 -6.54
N LEU A 396 2.05 -21.44 -5.27
CA LEU A 396 1.13 -20.42 -4.75
C LEU A 396 1.85 -19.10 -4.47
N TRP A 397 3.14 -19.17 -4.12
CA TRP A 397 3.97 -18.01 -3.85
C TRP A 397 5.44 -18.36 -4.02
N SER A 398 6.24 -17.39 -4.46
CA SER A 398 7.69 -17.46 -4.42
C SER A 398 8.29 -16.10 -4.10
N SER A 399 9.43 -16.11 -3.41
CA SER A 399 10.19 -14.90 -3.14
C SER A 399 11.68 -15.19 -3.08
N ARG A 400 12.47 -14.16 -3.40
CA ARG A 400 13.93 -14.22 -3.40
C ARG A 400 14.47 -13.11 -2.52
N PHE A 401 15.18 -13.49 -1.46
CA PHE A 401 15.86 -12.57 -0.56
C PHE A 401 17.36 -12.68 -0.78
N ALA A 402 18.08 -11.57 -0.69
CA ALA A 402 19.54 -11.56 -0.72
C ALA A 402 20.08 -10.81 0.51
N ALA A 403 21.18 -11.30 1.06
CA ALA A 403 21.90 -10.67 2.15
C ALA A 403 23.42 -10.80 1.95
N PRO A 404 24.23 -9.87 2.48
CA PRO A 404 25.68 -10.01 2.54
C PRO A 404 26.12 -11.33 3.20
N ALA A 405 27.28 -11.86 2.81
CA ALA A 405 27.80 -13.13 3.32
C ALA A 405 28.03 -13.17 4.84
N ASP A 406 28.18 -12.00 5.47
CA ASP A 406 28.34 -11.81 6.91
C ASP A 406 27.01 -11.65 7.67
N ASP A 407 25.86 -11.62 6.98
CA ASP A 407 24.54 -11.38 7.56
C ASP A 407 23.52 -12.47 7.22
N LEU A 408 23.90 -13.73 7.48
CA LEU A 408 23.03 -14.90 7.32
C LEU A 408 21.81 -14.89 8.27
N SER A 409 21.95 -14.30 9.46
CA SER A 409 20.86 -14.20 10.42
C SER A 409 19.70 -13.38 9.89
N ARG A 410 19.98 -12.23 9.25
CA ARG A 410 18.95 -11.39 8.65
C ARG A 410 18.27 -12.06 7.46
N LEU A 411 19.01 -12.83 6.67
CA LEU A 411 18.42 -13.62 5.57
C LEU A 411 17.42 -14.64 6.12
N ARG A 412 17.82 -15.40 7.15
CA ARG A 412 16.98 -16.38 7.84
C ARG A 412 15.71 -15.75 8.41
N GLU A 413 15.84 -14.64 9.11
CA GLU A 413 14.73 -13.93 9.77
C GLU A 413 13.71 -13.41 8.75
N ARG A 414 14.18 -12.78 7.66
CA ARG A 414 13.30 -12.30 6.57
C ARG A 414 12.53 -13.45 5.93
N THR A 415 13.19 -14.57 5.67
CA THR A 415 12.55 -15.77 5.11
C THR A 415 11.47 -16.32 6.04
N ALA A 416 11.78 -16.49 7.33
CA ALA A 416 10.83 -17.00 8.32
C ALA A 416 9.57 -16.12 8.42
N LEU A 417 9.77 -14.80 8.51
CA LEU A 417 8.67 -13.84 8.63
C LEU A 417 7.80 -13.76 7.38
N ALA A 418 8.41 -13.76 6.20
CA ALA A 418 7.67 -13.69 4.93
C ALA A 418 6.72 -14.88 4.78
N VAL A 419 7.24 -16.10 4.97
CA VAL A 419 6.43 -17.32 4.89
C VAL A 419 5.33 -17.31 5.94
N ALA A 420 5.67 -16.99 7.19
CA ALA A 420 4.73 -17.12 8.29
C ALA A 420 3.62 -16.06 8.25
N GLY A 421 3.94 -14.83 7.83
CA GLY A 421 2.95 -13.78 7.58
C GLY A 421 1.99 -14.12 6.44
N LEU A 422 2.52 -14.67 5.34
CA LEU A 422 1.71 -15.07 4.19
C LEU A 422 0.71 -16.17 4.53
N VAL A 423 1.17 -17.21 5.23
CA VAL A 423 0.31 -18.33 5.67
C VAL A 423 -0.79 -17.85 6.61
N ASN A 424 -0.47 -17.02 7.59
CA ASN A 424 -1.46 -16.50 8.54
C ASN A 424 -2.51 -15.60 7.85
N CYS A 425 -2.08 -14.78 6.89
CA CYS A 425 -3.00 -14.00 6.07
C CYS A 425 -3.94 -14.91 5.27
N ALA A 426 -3.40 -15.94 4.60
CA ALA A 426 -4.19 -16.84 3.76
C ALA A 426 -5.26 -17.58 4.59
N LEU A 427 -4.89 -18.07 5.78
CA LEU A 427 -5.83 -18.67 6.72
C LEU A 427 -6.91 -17.68 7.15
N THR A 428 -6.55 -16.42 7.41
CA THR A 428 -7.51 -15.38 7.81
C THR A 428 -8.50 -15.04 6.69
N LEU A 429 -8.02 -14.88 5.45
CA LEU A 429 -8.88 -14.63 4.28
C LEU A 429 -9.79 -15.83 3.95
N ASN A 430 -9.42 -17.02 4.40
CA ASN A 430 -10.22 -18.23 4.29
C ASN A 430 -11.19 -18.43 5.48
N GLY A 431 -11.50 -17.37 6.23
CA GLY A 431 -12.40 -17.45 7.39
C GLY A 431 -11.85 -18.30 8.54
N ARG A 432 -10.53 -18.47 8.61
CA ARG A 432 -9.83 -19.41 9.52
C ARG A 432 -10.34 -20.85 9.38
N ASN A 433 -10.83 -21.20 8.20
CA ASN A 433 -11.16 -22.58 7.87
C ASN A 433 -9.88 -23.35 7.57
N ASP A 434 -9.76 -24.52 8.19
CA ASP A 434 -8.60 -25.40 8.16
C ASP A 434 -8.33 -25.95 6.76
N LEU A 435 -9.36 -26.06 5.92
CA LEU A 435 -9.25 -26.37 4.51
C LEU A 435 -9.28 -25.05 3.72
N LEU A 436 -8.14 -24.65 3.17
CA LEU A 436 -8.11 -23.61 2.13
C LEU A 436 -9.11 -23.97 1.04
N ALA A 437 -9.76 -22.96 0.44
CA ALA A 437 -10.79 -23.13 -0.59
C ALA A 437 -10.46 -24.29 -1.53
N ALA A 438 -11.37 -25.24 -1.77
CA ALA A 438 -11.10 -26.43 -2.60
C ALA A 438 -10.69 -26.07 -4.05
N ASP A 439 -11.09 -24.89 -4.50
CA ASP A 439 -10.77 -24.30 -5.79
C ASP A 439 -9.33 -23.74 -5.81
N THR A 440 -8.47 -24.31 -6.67
CA THR A 440 -7.06 -23.90 -6.83
C THR A 440 -6.92 -22.43 -7.23
N ASP A 441 -7.79 -21.90 -8.09
CA ASP A 441 -7.73 -20.51 -8.55
C ASP A 441 -8.02 -19.57 -7.37
N ARG A 442 -8.99 -19.92 -6.51
CA ARG A 442 -9.31 -19.17 -5.30
C ARG A 442 -8.15 -19.18 -4.32
N ARG A 443 -7.49 -20.33 -4.09
CA ARG A 443 -6.29 -20.40 -3.22
C ARG A 443 -5.16 -19.54 -3.78
N SER A 444 -4.85 -19.68 -5.06
CA SER A 444 -3.81 -18.90 -5.72
C SER A 444 -4.07 -17.40 -5.59
N LEU A 445 -5.32 -16.97 -5.78
CA LEU A 445 -5.70 -15.58 -5.62
C LEU A 445 -5.60 -15.09 -4.17
N ILE A 446 -6.00 -15.91 -3.18
CA ILE A 446 -5.82 -15.60 -1.75
C ILE A 446 -4.34 -15.38 -1.42
N PHE A 447 -3.45 -16.26 -1.87
CA PHE A 447 -2.01 -16.11 -1.63
C PHE A 447 -1.44 -14.87 -2.35
N ALA A 448 -1.89 -14.57 -3.56
CA ALA A 448 -1.49 -13.35 -4.27
C ALA A 448 -1.95 -12.06 -3.56
N ILE A 449 -3.16 -12.07 -2.97
CA ILE A 449 -3.66 -10.94 -2.16
C ILE A 449 -2.78 -10.78 -0.91
N CYS A 450 -2.46 -11.86 -0.23
CA CYS A 450 -1.63 -11.84 0.97
C CYS A 450 -0.19 -11.40 0.67
N ASP A 451 0.37 -11.78 -0.49
CA ASP A 451 1.67 -11.32 -0.95
C ASP A 451 1.66 -9.80 -1.15
N ALA A 452 0.63 -9.29 -1.82
CA ALA A 452 0.46 -7.85 -2.00
C ALA A 452 0.27 -7.10 -0.66
N ASP A 453 -0.55 -7.62 0.27
CA ASP A 453 -0.78 -6.98 1.57
C ASP A 453 0.47 -6.99 2.45
N THR A 454 1.25 -8.09 2.45
CA THR A 454 2.50 -8.20 3.23
C THR A 454 3.64 -7.41 2.61
N ALA A 455 3.64 -7.21 1.29
CA ALA A 455 4.55 -6.32 0.59
C ALA A 455 4.14 -4.83 0.66
N TYR A 456 3.03 -4.51 1.34
CA TYR A 456 2.44 -3.17 1.40
C TYR A 456 2.04 -2.58 0.02
N ASP A 457 1.81 -3.42 -0.99
CA ASP A 457 1.32 -3.03 -2.32
C ASP A 457 -0.21 -2.91 -2.29
N ALA A 458 -0.69 -1.80 -1.73
CA ALA A 458 -2.11 -1.52 -1.58
C ALA A 458 -2.91 -1.60 -2.90
N PRO A 459 -2.44 -0.99 -4.01
CA PRO A 459 -3.17 -1.05 -5.27
C PRO A 459 -3.33 -2.48 -5.78
N ARG A 460 -2.28 -3.31 -5.70
CA ARG A 460 -2.36 -4.72 -6.10
C ARG A 460 -3.28 -5.51 -5.18
N ALA A 461 -3.17 -5.34 -3.86
CA ALA A 461 -4.02 -6.04 -2.89
C ALA A 461 -5.51 -5.72 -3.12
N ILE A 462 -5.85 -4.44 -3.34
CA ILE A 462 -7.23 -4.02 -3.63
C ILE A 462 -7.73 -4.61 -4.95
N ARG A 463 -6.94 -4.54 -6.03
CA ARG A 463 -7.34 -5.11 -7.34
C ARG A 463 -7.59 -6.61 -7.27
N LEU A 464 -6.68 -7.37 -6.64
CA LEU A 464 -6.82 -8.82 -6.51
C LEU A 464 -8.02 -9.20 -5.63
N MET A 465 -8.31 -8.40 -4.59
CA MET A 465 -9.49 -8.61 -3.76
C MET A 465 -10.80 -8.25 -4.50
N GLU A 466 -10.79 -7.22 -5.36
CA GLU A 466 -11.91 -6.92 -6.26
C GLU A 466 -12.15 -8.06 -7.26
N GLU A 467 -11.09 -8.66 -7.79
CA GLU A 467 -11.17 -9.86 -8.63
C GLU A 467 -11.76 -11.05 -7.86
N LEU A 468 -11.34 -11.26 -6.61
CA LEU A 468 -11.88 -12.31 -5.75
C LEU A 468 -13.39 -12.14 -5.52
N VAL A 469 -13.84 -10.92 -5.22
CA VAL A 469 -15.28 -10.58 -5.10
C VAL A 469 -16.04 -10.80 -6.41
N ARG A 470 -15.42 -10.50 -7.56
CA ARG A 470 -16.07 -10.59 -8.87
C ARG A 470 -16.24 -12.04 -9.33
N ARG A 471 -15.23 -12.88 -9.12
CA ARG A 471 -15.25 -14.31 -9.50
C ARG A 471 -16.09 -15.16 -8.56
N TRP A 472 -16.13 -14.81 -7.27
CA TRP A 472 -16.98 -15.48 -6.28
C TRP A 472 -17.95 -14.48 -5.64
N PRO A 473 -18.95 -13.99 -6.42
CA PRO A 473 -19.90 -13.02 -5.91
C PRO A 473 -20.82 -13.65 -4.86
N GLY A 474 -21.26 -12.82 -3.90
CA GLY A 474 -22.21 -13.25 -2.86
C GLY A 474 -21.59 -13.74 -1.57
N ASP A 475 -20.27 -13.72 -1.45
CA ASP A 475 -19.55 -13.95 -0.19
C ASP A 475 -19.45 -12.63 0.62
N PRO A 476 -20.24 -12.45 1.70
CA PRO A 476 -20.20 -11.23 2.49
C PRO A 476 -18.87 -11.04 3.24
N ASP A 477 -18.17 -12.13 3.59
CA ASP A 477 -16.89 -12.05 4.30
C ASP A 477 -15.80 -11.51 3.40
N THR A 478 -15.73 -11.97 2.15
CA THR A 478 -14.80 -11.43 1.17
C THR A 478 -15.05 -9.94 0.92
N LEU A 479 -16.32 -9.50 0.86
CA LEU A 479 -16.66 -8.07 0.77
C LEU A 479 -16.23 -7.29 2.02
N GLY A 480 -16.48 -7.83 3.21
CA GLY A 480 -16.07 -7.21 4.47
C GLY A 480 -14.54 -7.10 4.61
N LEU A 481 -13.80 -8.12 4.16
CA LEU A 481 -12.34 -8.12 4.10
C LEU A 481 -11.81 -7.11 3.07
N LEU A 482 -12.44 -6.98 1.89
CA LEU A 482 -12.12 -5.91 0.94
C LEU A 482 -12.29 -4.52 1.55
N ALA A 483 -13.37 -4.30 2.31
CA ALA A 483 -13.57 -3.02 3.00
C ALA A 483 -12.44 -2.74 4.00
N GLN A 484 -11.93 -3.77 4.69
CA GLN A 484 -10.81 -3.62 5.62
C GLN A 484 -9.48 -3.36 4.94
N VAL A 485 -9.16 -4.05 3.84
CA VAL A 485 -7.96 -3.75 3.06
C VAL A 485 -8.01 -2.30 2.59
N ARG A 486 -9.16 -1.85 2.05
CA ARG A 486 -9.34 -0.45 1.63
C ARG A 486 -9.17 0.55 2.78
N VAL A 487 -9.72 0.29 3.98
CA VAL A 487 -9.61 1.24 5.10
C VAL A 487 -8.20 1.28 5.68
N LYS A 488 -7.47 0.15 5.70
CA LYS A 488 -6.06 0.08 6.12
C LYS A 488 -5.18 1.01 5.29
N HIS A 489 -5.51 1.17 4.01
CA HIS A 489 -4.77 2.02 3.06
C HIS A 489 -5.39 3.41 2.85
N LEU A 490 -6.37 3.79 3.68
CA LEU A 490 -6.92 5.14 3.69
C LEU A 490 -5.99 6.08 4.48
N SER A 491 -4.98 6.63 3.81
CA SER A 491 -3.99 7.53 4.44
C SER A 491 -4.54 8.94 4.65
N HIS A 492 -4.19 9.55 5.78
CA HIS A 492 -4.54 10.95 6.10
C HIS A 492 -3.68 11.96 5.33
N GLU A 493 -2.58 11.51 4.73
CA GLU A 493 -1.67 12.32 3.89
C GLU A 493 -2.19 12.48 2.45
N MET A 494 -3.22 11.71 2.08
CA MET A 494 -3.85 11.80 0.77
C MET A 494 -4.49 13.17 0.54
N ASP A 495 -4.54 13.58 -0.73
CA ASP A 495 -5.34 14.73 -1.14
C ASP A 495 -6.79 14.62 -0.59
N PRO A 496 -7.35 15.69 0.02
CA PRO A 496 -8.68 15.63 0.64
C PRO A 496 -9.83 15.25 -0.30
N ALA A 497 -9.73 15.50 -1.61
CA ALA A 497 -10.74 15.03 -2.57
C ALA A 497 -10.58 13.53 -2.82
N LYS A 498 -9.35 13.05 -3.01
CA LYS A 498 -9.03 11.63 -3.15
C LYS A 498 -9.43 10.82 -1.90
N TRP A 499 -9.12 11.32 -0.71
CA TRP A 499 -9.51 10.71 0.57
C TRP A 499 -11.02 10.51 0.66
N ARG A 500 -11.83 11.50 0.26
CA ARG A 500 -13.30 11.40 0.27
C ARG A 500 -13.80 10.32 -0.69
N VAL A 501 -13.19 10.18 -1.86
CA VAL A 501 -13.54 9.16 -2.86
C VAL A 501 -13.20 7.77 -2.32
N GLU A 502 -11.99 7.56 -1.82
CA GLU A 502 -11.58 6.24 -1.29
C GLU A 502 -12.38 5.86 -0.04
N ARG A 503 -12.65 6.82 0.85
CA ARG A 503 -13.57 6.61 1.97
C ARG A 503 -14.96 6.17 1.52
N ALA A 504 -15.52 6.80 0.49
CA ALA A 504 -16.84 6.43 -0.03
C ALA A 504 -16.85 4.98 -0.54
N LYS A 505 -15.75 4.53 -1.16
CA LYS A 505 -15.55 3.15 -1.59
C LYS A 505 -15.47 2.16 -0.42
N VAL A 506 -14.82 2.53 0.70
CA VAL A 506 -14.84 1.71 1.93
C VAL A 506 -16.27 1.54 2.43
N ILE A 507 -17.01 2.65 2.55
CA ILE A 507 -18.38 2.66 3.07
C ILE A 507 -19.32 1.86 2.17
N ASP A 508 -19.25 2.03 0.85
CA ASP A 508 -20.06 1.30 -0.11
C ASP A 508 -19.82 -0.22 0.00
N THR A 509 -18.57 -0.66 -0.05
CA THR A 509 -18.24 -2.09 0.07
C THR A 509 -18.69 -2.68 1.39
N ALA A 510 -18.43 -2.01 2.51
CA ALA A 510 -18.84 -2.50 3.81
C ALA A 510 -20.38 -2.57 3.94
N ARG A 511 -21.11 -1.60 3.38
CA ARG A 511 -22.58 -1.64 3.35
C ARG A 511 -23.13 -2.75 2.48
N ARG A 512 -22.46 -3.08 1.36
CA ARG A 512 -22.82 -4.22 0.52
C ARG A 512 -22.65 -5.55 1.26
N ALA A 513 -21.55 -5.70 2.01
CA ALA A 513 -21.37 -6.85 2.90
C ALA A 513 -22.51 -6.93 3.94
N LEU A 514 -22.81 -5.82 4.62
CA LEU A 514 -23.84 -5.76 5.66
C LEU A 514 -25.27 -5.92 5.16
N ALA A 515 -25.53 -5.62 3.88
CA ALA A 515 -26.81 -5.86 3.24
C ALA A 515 -27.08 -7.35 2.99
N ILE A 516 -26.00 -8.15 2.83
CA ILE A 516 -26.06 -9.60 2.69
C ILE A 516 -26.05 -10.26 4.07
N ASP A 517 -25.14 -9.82 4.94
CA ASP A 517 -24.98 -10.30 6.31
C ASP A 517 -24.85 -9.14 7.31
N PRO A 518 -25.93 -8.78 8.03
CA PRO A 518 -25.91 -7.71 9.03
C PRO A 518 -24.95 -7.94 10.21
N GLU A 519 -24.48 -9.18 10.40
CA GLU A 519 -23.53 -9.59 11.42
C GLU A 519 -22.09 -9.70 10.87
N ASN A 520 -21.79 -9.09 9.72
CA ASN A 520 -20.44 -9.14 9.16
C ASN A 520 -19.43 -8.31 9.97
N ALA A 521 -18.67 -8.97 10.86
CA ALA A 521 -17.68 -8.34 11.73
C ALA A 521 -16.54 -7.60 10.97
N PRO A 522 -15.96 -8.15 9.88
CA PRO A 522 -15.04 -7.43 9.00
C PRO A 522 -15.59 -6.08 8.52
N ALA A 523 -16.83 -6.06 8.01
CA ALA A 523 -17.47 -4.84 7.51
C ALA A 523 -17.78 -3.81 8.60
N LEU A 524 -18.27 -4.25 9.77
CA LEU A 524 -18.47 -3.37 10.94
C LEU A 524 -17.15 -2.75 11.39
N THR A 525 -16.07 -3.54 11.42
CA THR A 525 -14.73 -3.07 11.76
C THR A 525 -14.21 -2.04 10.76
N ALA A 526 -14.41 -2.27 9.45
CA ALA A 526 -14.05 -1.31 8.42
C ALA A 526 -14.80 0.02 8.59
N LEU A 527 -16.13 -0.03 8.75
CA LEU A 527 -16.97 1.16 8.96
C LEU A 527 -16.57 1.95 10.19
N SER A 528 -16.17 1.29 11.27
CA SER A 528 -15.75 1.96 12.50
C SER A 528 -14.63 2.97 12.26
N GLN A 529 -13.74 2.69 11.31
CA GLN A 529 -12.56 3.48 10.97
C GLN A 529 -12.82 4.50 9.85
N THR A 530 -14.03 4.56 9.31
CA THR A 530 -14.39 5.56 8.29
C THR A 530 -14.72 6.92 8.93
N GLY A 531 -14.94 7.01 10.23
CA GLY A 531 -15.08 8.29 10.92
C GLY A 531 -13.74 9.03 10.92
N GLY A 532 -13.67 10.23 10.33
CA GLY A 532 -12.45 11.03 10.39
C GLY A 532 -12.18 11.56 11.79
N GLY A 533 -10.93 11.46 12.26
CA GLY A 533 -10.45 12.12 13.49
C GLY A 533 -11.26 11.79 14.75
N GLU A 534 -11.87 12.81 15.35
CA GLU A 534 -12.50 12.75 16.68
C GLU A 534 -13.82 11.95 16.69
N LEU A 535 -14.42 11.72 15.52
CA LEU A 535 -15.67 10.97 15.37
C LEU A 535 -15.49 9.46 15.61
N PHE A 536 -14.26 8.96 15.51
CA PHE A 536 -13.95 7.54 15.71
C PHE A 536 -14.47 7.00 17.05
N MET A 537 -14.41 7.79 18.12
CA MET A 537 -14.87 7.33 19.45
C MET A 537 -16.41 7.33 19.56
N VAL A 538 -17.07 8.28 18.90
CA VAL A 538 -18.53 8.45 18.98
C VAL A 538 -19.25 7.47 18.05
N GLU A 539 -18.74 7.30 16.83
CA GLU A 539 -19.38 6.49 15.79
C GLU A 539 -18.71 5.12 15.64
N GLY A 540 -17.40 5.04 15.85
CA GLY A 540 -16.61 3.82 15.63
C GLY A 540 -16.65 2.83 16.79
N LEU A 541 -16.49 3.27 18.05
CA LEU A 541 -16.51 2.35 19.20
C LEU A 541 -17.79 1.50 19.29
N PRO A 542 -19.01 2.04 19.10
CA PRO A 542 -20.22 1.21 19.08
C PRO A 542 -20.25 0.16 17.95
N LEU A 543 -19.65 0.46 16.80
CA LEU A 543 -19.52 -0.50 15.69
C LEU A 543 -18.53 -1.61 16.03
N LEU A 544 -17.44 -1.28 16.74
CA LEU A 544 -16.47 -2.26 17.23
C LEU A 544 -17.06 -3.15 18.32
N ASP A 545 -17.84 -2.59 19.25
CA ASP A 545 -18.53 -3.37 20.27
C ASP A 545 -19.50 -4.37 19.63
N ARG A 546 -20.20 -3.98 18.57
CA ARG A 546 -21.02 -4.91 17.77
C ARG A 546 -20.18 -5.97 17.08
N ALA A 547 -19.09 -5.58 16.40
CA ALA A 547 -18.20 -6.53 15.73
C ALA A 547 -17.63 -7.57 16.70
N LEU A 548 -17.22 -7.13 17.91
CA LEU A 548 -16.68 -8.00 18.96
C LEU A 548 -17.75 -8.81 19.70
N ALA A 549 -19.01 -8.40 19.66
CA ALA A 549 -20.11 -9.24 20.12
C ALA A 549 -20.37 -10.42 19.17
N ILE A 550 -20.06 -10.25 17.88
CA ILE A 550 -20.22 -11.28 16.85
C ILE A 550 -18.99 -12.20 16.83
N ASP A 551 -17.80 -11.64 16.65
CA ASP A 551 -16.53 -12.36 16.73
C ASP A 551 -15.65 -11.72 17.83
N PRO A 552 -15.67 -12.29 19.05
CA PRO A 552 -14.88 -11.78 20.16
C PRO A 552 -13.38 -11.80 19.93
N GLU A 553 -12.86 -12.68 19.09
CA GLU A 553 -11.42 -12.85 18.85
C GLU A 553 -10.98 -12.25 17.50
N TYR A 554 -11.82 -11.40 16.89
CA TYR A 554 -11.51 -10.76 15.63
C TYR A 554 -10.32 -9.78 15.78
N PRO A 555 -9.11 -10.08 15.25
CA PRO A 555 -7.89 -9.35 15.63
C PRO A 555 -7.91 -7.87 15.26
N ALA A 556 -8.48 -7.53 14.09
CA ALA A 556 -8.56 -6.16 13.64
C ALA A 556 -9.52 -5.34 14.52
N ALA A 557 -10.72 -5.85 14.83
CA ALA A 557 -11.64 -5.16 15.74
C ALA A 557 -11.02 -4.99 17.13
N LEU A 558 -10.35 -6.01 17.67
CA LEU A 558 -9.73 -5.94 18.99
C LEU A 558 -8.65 -4.85 19.07
N MET A 559 -7.76 -4.76 18.09
CA MET A 559 -6.72 -3.74 18.07
C MET A 559 -7.31 -2.34 17.82
N THR A 560 -8.24 -2.21 16.87
CA THR A 560 -8.92 -0.94 16.59
C THR A 560 -9.73 -0.46 17.81
N ASN A 561 -10.36 -1.37 18.55
CA ASN A 561 -11.03 -1.06 19.83
C ASN A 561 -10.04 -0.61 20.91
N ALA A 562 -8.90 -1.29 21.06
CA ALA A 562 -7.83 -0.86 21.97
C ALA A 562 -7.29 0.55 21.66
N VAL A 563 -7.20 0.90 20.37
CA VAL A 563 -6.83 2.25 19.93
C VAL A 563 -7.91 3.26 20.29
N GLY A 564 -9.18 2.95 20.02
CA GLY A 564 -10.31 3.84 20.31
C GLY A 564 -10.53 4.09 21.79
N LEU A 565 -10.43 3.05 22.63
CA LEU A 565 -10.53 3.17 24.08
C LEU A 565 -9.45 4.09 24.63
N PHE A 566 -8.21 3.95 24.17
CA PHE A 566 -7.12 4.84 24.56
C PHE A 566 -7.32 6.29 24.10
N GLN A 567 -7.76 6.50 22.85
CA GLN A 567 -8.07 7.85 22.36
C GLN A 567 -9.23 8.50 23.12
N ALA A 568 -10.16 7.68 23.63
CA ALA A 568 -11.24 8.10 24.51
C ALA A 568 -10.81 8.28 25.99
N GLY A 569 -9.54 8.07 26.34
CA GLY A 569 -9.03 8.23 27.70
C GLY A 569 -9.30 7.04 28.62
N TYR A 570 -9.82 5.91 28.11
CA TYR A 570 -9.94 4.63 28.83
C TYR A 570 -8.66 3.80 28.63
N VAL A 571 -7.54 4.36 29.08
CA VAL A 571 -6.17 3.83 28.90
C VAL A 571 -6.04 2.39 29.38
N GLN A 572 -6.50 2.08 30.60
CA GLN A 572 -6.44 0.74 31.18
C GLN A 572 -7.31 -0.25 30.42
N ALA A 573 -8.52 0.17 30.02
CA ALA A 573 -9.46 -0.68 29.30
C ALA A 573 -8.93 -1.09 27.91
N GLY A 574 -8.04 -0.29 27.31
CA GLY A 574 -7.40 -0.61 26.03
C GLY A 574 -6.35 -1.74 26.09
N VAL A 575 -5.86 -2.13 27.27
CA VAL A 575 -4.79 -3.15 27.40
C VAL A 575 -5.29 -4.54 27.00
N ALA A 576 -6.39 -5.01 27.59
CA ALA A 576 -6.86 -6.38 27.37
C ALA A 576 -7.25 -6.67 25.90
N PRO A 577 -7.96 -5.78 25.17
CA PRO A 577 -8.23 -5.99 23.76
C PRO A 577 -6.94 -6.00 22.91
N ALA A 578 -5.94 -5.16 23.23
CA ALA A 578 -4.67 -5.19 22.50
C ALA A 578 -3.93 -6.52 22.68
N GLU A 579 -3.86 -7.03 23.91
CA GLU A 579 -3.24 -8.33 24.17
C GLU A 579 -3.97 -9.47 23.46
N ARG A 580 -5.31 -9.44 23.46
CA ARG A 580 -6.13 -10.42 22.72
C ARG A 580 -5.87 -10.33 21.23
N ALA A 581 -5.80 -9.12 20.67
CA ALA A 581 -5.49 -8.91 19.25
C ALA A 581 -4.13 -9.51 18.86
N ALA A 582 -3.10 -9.26 19.65
CA ALA A 582 -1.75 -9.79 19.40
C ALA A 582 -1.66 -11.31 19.64
N ARG A 583 -2.51 -11.88 20.51
CA ARG A 583 -2.64 -13.34 20.64
C ARG A 583 -3.37 -13.95 19.45
N ALA A 584 -4.41 -13.29 18.96
CA ALA A 584 -5.24 -13.74 17.86
C ALA A 584 -4.54 -13.57 16.49
N ASP A 585 -3.57 -12.67 16.40
CA ASP A 585 -2.70 -12.51 15.22
C ASP A 585 -1.24 -12.21 15.66
N PRO A 586 -0.47 -13.26 15.96
CA PRO A 586 0.90 -13.17 16.48
C PRO A 586 1.92 -12.79 15.41
N THR A 587 1.53 -12.76 14.13
CA THR A 587 2.42 -12.48 13.00
C THR A 587 2.51 -10.99 12.71
N SER A 588 1.64 -10.19 13.33
CA SER A 588 1.55 -8.75 13.12
C SER A 588 2.41 -7.99 14.14
N ILE A 589 3.55 -7.50 13.69
CA ILE A 589 4.40 -6.59 14.49
C ILE A 589 3.62 -5.36 14.95
N TYR A 590 2.72 -4.83 14.12
CA TYR A 590 1.84 -3.70 14.47
C TYR A 590 1.01 -4.01 15.73
N LYS A 591 0.41 -5.21 15.81
CA LYS A 591 -0.38 -5.59 16.98
C LYS A 591 0.49 -5.83 18.21
N ALA A 592 1.67 -6.43 18.02
CA ALA A 592 2.64 -6.66 19.09
C ALA A 592 3.14 -5.33 19.69
N LEU A 593 3.52 -4.36 18.84
CA LEU A 593 3.87 -3.00 19.25
C LEU A 593 2.68 -2.21 19.82
N GLY A 594 1.47 -2.49 19.33
CA GLY A 594 0.23 -2.00 19.93
C GLY A 594 0.11 -2.35 21.41
N VAL A 595 0.41 -3.61 21.78
CA VAL A 595 0.44 -4.07 23.18
C VAL A 595 1.48 -3.30 23.99
N VAL A 596 2.71 -3.18 23.48
CA VAL A 596 3.78 -2.41 24.13
C VAL A 596 3.32 -0.99 24.46
N ARG A 597 2.72 -0.29 23.48
CA ARG A 597 2.21 1.07 23.66
C ARG A 597 1.07 1.14 24.68
N ARG A 598 0.16 0.16 24.70
CA ARG A 598 -0.95 0.14 25.68
C ARG A 598 -0.42 -0.11 27.09
N HIS A 599 0.53 -1.02 27.28
CA HIS A 599 1.16 -1.23 28.59
C HIS A 599 1.89 0.01 29.08
N ALA A 600 2.70 0.64 28.21
CA ALA A 600 3.43 1.86 28.56
C ALA A 600 2.48 2.99 28.96
N ALA A 601 1.43 3.23 28.17
CA ALA A 601 0.42 4.24 28.47
C ALA A 601 -0.35 3.93 29.77
N ALA A 602 -0.63 2.66 30.04
CA ALA A 602 -1.27 2.19 31.28
C ALA A 602 -0.36 2.25 32.53
N GLY A 603 0.86 2.80 32.41
CA GLY A 603 1.83 2.87 33.50
C GLY A 603 2.52 1.54 33.82
N LYS A 604 2.29 0.49 33.02
CA LYS A 604 2.93 -0.83 33.15
C LYS A 604 4.23 -0.86 32.37
N MET A 605 5.14 0.06 32.68
CA MET A 605 6.35 0.30 31.87
C MET A 605 7.29 -0.92 31.85
N ARG A 606 7.43 -1.62 32.97
CA ARG A 606 8.24 -2.85 33.04
C ARG A 606 7.71 -3.92 32.08
N ASP A 607 6.40 -4.20 32.15
CA ASP A 607 5.75 -5.17 31.26
C ASP A 607 5.84 -4.73 29.79
N ALA A 608 5.76 -3.41 29.51
CA ALA A 608 5.93 -2.86 28.18
C ALA A 608 7.34 -3.12 27.61
N MET A 609 8.38 -2.94 28.43
CA MET A 609 9.77 -3.17 28.03
C MET A 609 10.11 -4.66 27.88
N GLU A 610 9.59 -5.51 28.77
CA GLU A 610 9.69 -6.96 28.63
C GLU A 610 9.05 -7.40 27.30
N ARG A 611 7.85 -6.90 27.01
CA ARG A 611 7.15 -7.19 25.75
C ARG A 611 7.88 -6.61 24.54
N PHE A 612 8.45 -5.41 24.63
CA PHE A 612 9.20 -4.81 23.54
C PHE A 612 10.45 -5.63 23.20
N ALA A 613 11.18 -6.12 24.20
CA ALA A 613 12.31 -7.02 23.99
C ALA A 613 11.90 -8.33 23.31
N GLU A 614 10.73 -8.89 23.65
CA GLU A 614 10.17 -10.04 22.92
C GLU A 614 9.88 -9.71 21.44
N VAL A 615 9.32 -8.52 21.15
CA VAL A 615 9.10 -8.07 19.77
C VAL A 615 10.43 -7.89 19.03
N GLU A 616 11.43 -7.25 19.64
CA GLU A 616 12.76 -7.08 19.06
C GLU A 616 13.44 -8.42 18.77
N ALA A 617 13.23 -9.43 19.62
CA ALA A 617 13.75 -10.78 19.41
C ALA A 617 13.06 -11.52 18.25
N ILE A 618 11.78 -11.24 17.99
CA ILE A 618 11.00 -11.87 16.90
C ILE A 618 11.23 -11.13 15.56
N TRP A 619 11.35 -9.80 15.59
CA TRP A 619 11.50 -8.95 14.41
C TRP A 619 12.77 -8.09 14.43
N PRO A 620 13.98 -8.66 14.61
CA PRO A 620 15.20 -7.87 14.69
C PRO A 620 15.39 -7.00 13.44
N GLY A 621 15.69 -5.71 13.67
CA GLY A 621 15.96 -4.75 12.59
C GLY A 621 14.74 -4.26 11.79
N HIS A 622 13.50 -4.57 12.21
CA HIS A 622 12.31 -3.97 11.60
C HIS A 622 12.28 -2.44 11.81
N PRO A 623 11.99 -1.62 10.78
CA PRO A 623 12.07 -0.17 10.85
C PRO A 623 11.23 0.45 11.98
N ASP A 624 10.02 -0.06 12.22
CA ASP A 624 9.13 0.42 13.29
C ASP A 624 9.72 0.32 14.71
N LEU A 625 10.71 -0.57 14.94
CA LEU A 625 11.35 -0.71 16.25
C LEU A 625 12.10 0.56 16.65
N ALA A 626 12.76 1.23 15.71
CA ALA A 626 13.53 2.43 15.99
C ALA A 626 12.62 3.56 16.49
N GLU A 627 11.49 3.79 15.83
CA GLU A 627 10.49 4.76 16.24
C GLU A 627 9.92 4.44 17.63
N HIS A 628 9.51 3.19 17.87
CA HIS A 628 8.93 2.77 19.14
C HIS A 628 9.94 2.90 20.30
N ARG A 629 11.21 2.55 20.06
CA ARG A 629 12.28 2.69 21.05
C ARG A 629 12.49 4.16 21.45
N ARG A 630 12.53 5.07 20.47
CA ARG A 630 12.63 6.53 20.72
C ARG A 630 11.46 7.03 21.57
N ARG A 631 10.23 6.66 21.22
CA ARG A 631 9.03 7.06 21.98
C ARG A 631 9.01 6.54 23.41
N LEU A 632 9.40 5.29 23.63
CA LEU A 632 9.49 4.71 24.98
C LEU A 632 10.59 5.35 25.82
N ALA A 633 11.74 5.67 25.22
CA ALA A 633 12.84 6.32 25.93
C ALA A 633 12.45 7.68 26.52
N VAL A 634 11.64 8.46 25.79
CA VAL A 634 11.10 9.75 26.28
C VAL A 634 10.20 9.57 27.52
N GLU A 635 9.62 8.39 27.71
CA GLU A 635 8.74 8.07 28.85
C GLU A 635 9.48 7.44 30.03
N LEU A 636 10.55 6.69 29.76
CA LEU A 636 11.38 6.03 30.78
C LEU A 636 12.20 7.04 31.59
N GLY A 637 12.70 8.08 30.92
CA GLY A 637 13.41 9.16 31.58
C GLY A 637 14.68 9.58 30.85
N ARG A 638 15.50 10.36 31.57
CA ARG A 638 16.65 11.06 30.99
C ARG A 638 17.77 10.10 30.59
N SER A 639 18.02 9.07 31.40
CA SER A 639 19.12 8.11 31.19
C SER A 639 18.90 7.28 29.92
N GLU A 640 17.68 6.81 29.71
CA GLU A 640 17.29 6.03 28.54
C GLU A 640 17.28 6.91 27.29
N ALA A 641 16.76 8.13 27.38
CA ALA A 641 16.83 9.10 26.28
C ALA A 641 18.29 9.43 25.90
N ALA A 642 19.19 9.57 26.89
CA ALA A 642 20.60 9.83 26.66
C ALA A 642 21.28 8.67 25.92
N GLU A 643 20.97 7.42 26.28
CA GLU A 643 21.52 6.25 25.62
C GLU A 643 21.08 6.17 24.16
N ILE A 644 19.79 6.36 23.89
CA ILE A 644 19.25 6.39 22.52
C ILE A 644 19.92 7.50 21.70
N TYR A 645 20.05 8.70 22.26
CA TYR A 645 20.72 9.80 21.57
C TYR A 645 22.21 9.52 21.30
N ARG A 646 22.90 8.87 22.25
CA ARG A 646 24.34 8.56 22.16
C ARG A 646 24.66 7.58 21.03
N VAL A 647 23.81 6.57 20.82
CA VAL A 647 24.02 5.53 19.80
C VAL A 647 23.42 5.87 18.43
N ALA A 648 22.56 6.89 18.35
CA ALA A 648 21.96 7.33 17.09
C ALA A 648 23.00 7.83 16.08
N ALA A 649 22.77 7.55 14.79
CA ALA A 649 23.61 7.98 13.70
C ALA A 649 23.59 9.52 13.53
N ALA A 650 24.64 10.08 12.92
CA ALA A 650 24.75 11.54 12.76
C ALA A 650 23.61 12.16 11.94
N GLU A 651 23.04 11.39 11.02
CA GLU A 651 21.92 11.79 10.17
C GLU A 651 20.60 11.77 10.95
N GLU A 652 20.33 10.69 11.71
CA GLU A 652 19.16 10.55 12.59
C GLU A 652 19.10 11.67 13.65
N ARG A 653 20.25 12.10 14.19
CA ARG A 653 20.30 13.18 15.20
C ARG A 653 19.78 14.52 14.71
N ARG A 654 19.62 14.71 13.40
CA ARG A 654 19.05 15.93 12.78
C ARG A 654 17.53 15.86 12.64
N GLU A 655 16.92 14.69 12.86
CA GLU A 655 15.47 14.53 12.82
C GLU A 655 14.80 15.21 14.01
N PHE A 656 13.59 15.73 13.79
CA PHE A 656 12.80 16.44 14.80
C PHE A 656 12.62 15.61 16.09
N ASP A 657 12.24 14.34 15.97
CA ASP A 657 12.06 13.46 17.13
C ASP A 657 13.35 13.27 17.95
N MET A 658 14.52 13.27 17.29
CA MET A 658 15.81 13.14 17.98
C MET A 658 16.22 14.44 18.69
N LEU A 659 15.78 15.60 18.23
CA LEU A 659 15.92 16.85 18.98
C LEU A 659 15.12 16.81 20.30
N LEU A 660 13.93 16.22 20.28
CA LEU A 660 13.13 16.02 21.49
C LEU A 660 13.81 15.04 22.45
N VAL A 661 14.28 13.88 21.96
CA VAL A 661 15.03 12.90 22.76
C VAL A 661 16.28 13.53 23.39
N ARG A 662 17.03 14.33 22.62
CA ARG A 662 18.21 15.07 23.12
C ARG A 662 17.87 15.99 24.27
N GLN A 663 16.78 16.76 24.16
CA GLN A 663 16.38 17.70 25.20
C GLN A 663 15.83 17.00 26.45
N ILE A 664 15.22 15.83 26.31
CA ILE A 664 14.84 15.01 27.47
C ILE A 664 16.09 14.44 28.16
N ALA A 665 17.07 13.98 27.38
CA ALA A 665 18.34 13.48 27.89
C ALA A 665 19.09 14.53 28.71
N ASP A 666 19.11 15.78 28.23
CA ASP A 666 19.71 16.92 28.90
C ASP A 666 18.79 18.16 28.84
N PRO A 667 17.95 18.35 29.88
CA PRO A 667 17.05 19.50 29.95
C PRO A 667 17.75 20.86 30.09
N SER A 668 19.06 20.89 30.31
CA SER A 668 19.82 22.15 30.35
C SER A 668 20.06 22.74 28.95
N ILE A 669 19.83 21.93 27.90
CA ILE A 669 19.94 22.37 26.51
C ILE A 669 18.86 23.41 26.19
N ASP A 670 19.31 24.54 25.64
CA ASP A 670 18.45 25.64 25.19
C ASP A 670 17.36 25.13 24.22
N SER A 671 16.11 25.53 24.47
CA SER A 671 14.97 25.12 23.66
C SER A 671 14.91 25.79 22.28
N ARG A 672 15.74 26.80 21.97
CA ARG A 672 15.67 27.53 20.68
C ARG A 672 15.67 26.64 19.44
N GLU A 673 16.54 25.63 19.41
CA GLU A 673 16.63 24.69 18.28
C GLU A 673 15.35 23.83 18.17
N VAL A 674 14.88 23.30 19.30
CA VAL A 674 13.63 22.53 19.39
C VAL A 674 12.43 23.40 19.03
N ASP A 675 12.38 24.65 19.48
CA ASP A 675 11.30 25.59 19.21
C ASP A 675 11.23 25.91 17.72
N ALA A 676 12.36 26.21 17.08
CA ALA A 676 12.42 26.49 15.65
C ALA A 676 11.97 25.28 14.82
N ALA A 677 12.45 24.07 15.17
CA ALA A 677 12.04 22.84 14.50
C ALA A 677 10.56 22.53 14.72
N ALA A 678 10.04 22.75 15.93
CA ALA A 678 8.64 22.56 16.27
C ALA A 678 7.71 23.52 15.50
N GLU A 679 8.11 24.77 15.30
CA GLU A 679 7.35 25.72 14.49
C GLU A 679 7.31 25.32 13.01
N ALA A 680 8.43 24.86 12.46
CA ALA A 680 8.49 24.36 11.08
C ALA A 680 7.61 23.12 10.88
N GLU A 681 7.62 22.20 11.85
CA GLU A 681 6.80 21.00 11.82
C GLU A 681 5.32 21.34 12.02
N PHE A 682 4.97 22.23 12.94
CA PHE A 682 3.60 22.70 13.17
C PHE A 682 2.99 23.37 11.94
N ALA A 683 3.78 24.11 11.16
CA ALA A 683 3.32 24.73 9.92
C ALA A 683 2.88 23.71 8.86
N ARG A 684 3.47 22.51 8.87
CA ARG A 684 3.12 21.40 7.97
C ARG A 684 2.03 20.52 8.59
N TYR A 685 2.15 20.23 9.88
CA TYR A 685 1.31 19.31 10.64
C TYR A 685 0.85 19.96 11.95
N PRO A 686 -0.28 20.68 11.95
CA PRO A 686 -0.75 21.39 13.14
C PRO A 686 -0.99 20.50 14.37
N SER A 687 -1.22 19.19 14.16
CA SER A 687 -1.39 18.21 15.23
C SER A 687 -0.11 18.00 16.07
N THR A 688 1.08 18.40 15.58
CA THR A 688 2.35 18.43 16.31
C THR A 688 2.27 19.24 17.61
N ALA A 689 1.37 20.22 17.71
CA ALA A 689 1.14 20.97 18.95
C ALA A 689 0.79 20.07 20.15
N TYR A 690 0.15 18.92 19.95
CA TYR A 690 -0.10 17.95 21.02
C TYR A 690 1.19 17.28 21.50
N ALA A 691 2.09 16.91 20.59
CA ALA A 691 3.39 16.35 20.92
C ALA A 691 4.25 17.38 21.69
N MET A 692 4.22 18.65 21.29
CA MET A 692 4.92 19.73 21.99
C MET A 692 4.34 20.02 23.38
N ALA A 693 3.01 20.00 23.52
CA ALA A 693 2.37 20.11 24.83
C ALA A 693 2.82 18.98 25.76
N ALA A 694 2.86 17.74 25.27
CA ALA A 694 3.38 16.60 26.02
C ALA A 694 4.87 16.78 26.37
N HIS A 695 5.71 17.17 25.40
CA HIS A 695 7.15 17.36 25.58
C HIS A 695 7.49 18.38 26.66
N PHE A 696 6.93 19.59 26.59
CA PHE A 696 7.19 20.62 27.61
C PHE A 696 6.61 20.27 28.98
N THR A 697 5.54 19.47 29.02
CA THR A 697 5.06 18.91 30.30
C THR A 697 6.10 18.00 30.94
N ARG A 698 6.78 17.13 30.16
CA ARG A 698 7.85 16.25 30.65
C ARG A 698 9.07 17.01 31.17
N LEU A 699 9.36 18.17 30.57
CA LEU A 699 10.43 19.06 31.03
C LEU A 699 10.04 19.90 32.26
N GLY A 700 8.77 19.90 32.67
CA GLY A 700 8.27 20.69 33.79
C GLY A 700 7.88 22.12 33.43
N ASP A 701 7.92 22.51 32.15
CA ASP A 701 7.50 23.83 31.67
C ASP A 701 6.01 23.82 31.31
N LEU A 702 5.17 23.81 32.35
CA LEU A 702 3.72 23.79 32.20
C LEU A 702 3.17 25.03 31.45
N PRO A 703 3.64 26.28 31.69
CA PRO A 703 3.19 27.43 30.91
C PRO A 703 3.39 27.27 29.40
N LYS A 704 4.55 26.77 28.97
CA LYS A 704 4.83 26.53 27.55
C LYS A 704 4.01 25.36 26.99
N ALA A 705 3.84 24.30 27.78
CA ALA A 705 2.96 23.18 27.41
C ALA A 705 1.51 23.65 27.17
N LEU A 706 0.96 24.49 28.04
CA LEU A 706 -0.38 25.06 27.91
C LEU A 706 -0.51 26.00 26.70
N SER A 707 0.54 26.75 26.36
CA SER A 707 0.59 27.58 25.15
C SER A 707 0.48 26.74 23.87
N TRP A 708 1.23 25.65 23.78
CA TRP A 708 1.12 24.70 22.67
C TRP A 708 -0.24 24.00 22.63
N LEU A 709 -0.75 23.59 23.79
CA LEU A 709 -2.10 23.01 23.87
C LEU A 709 -3.16 23.98 23.37
N ALA A 710 -3.06 25.27 23.70
CA ALA A 710 -4.01 26.28 23.23
C ALA A 710 -4.05 26.35 21.68
N ARG A 711 -2.89 26.29 21.04
CA ARG A 711 -2.71 26.29 19.57
C ARG A 711 -3.13 24.99 18.89
N ALA A 712 -3.17 23.87 19.63
CA ALA A 712 -3.48 22.56 19.06
C ALA A 712 -4.88 22.53 18.41
N PRO A 713 -5.02 21.93 17.22
CA PRO A 713 -6.28 21.90 16.49
C PRO A 713 -7.33 21.07 17.24
N ILE A 714 -8.60 21.33 16.97
CA ILE A 714 -9.74 20.55 17.54
C ILE A 714 -10.43 19.65 16.51
N ARG A 715 -9.96 19.71 15.26
CA ARG A 715 -10.38 18.90 14.11
C ARG A 715 -9.13 18.49 13.36
N LYS A 716 -9.16 17.33 12.68
CA LYS A 716 -7.97 16.80 11.97
C LYS A 716 -6.79 16.70 12.93
N THR A 717 -7.04 16.13 14.10
CA THR A 717 -6.05 16.00 15.17
C THR A 717 -5.24 14.72 15.08
N ASP A 718 -5.57 13.82 14.14
CA ASP A 718 -4.86 12.57 13.82
C ASP A 718 -4.64 11.65 15.04
N GLY A 719 -5.52 11.72 16.04
CA GLY A 719 -5.37 10.96 17.28
C GLY A 719 -4.29 11.48 18.22
N GLN A 720 -3.55 12.55 17.87
CA GLN A 720 -2.35 13.01 18.59
C GLN A 720 -2.66 13.51 20.00
N TRP A 721 -3.89 13.95 20.29
CA TRP A 721 -4.30 14.33 21.65
C TRP A 721 -4.14 13.19 22.66
N SER A 722 -4.17 11.93 22.19
CA SER A 722 -3.99 10.77 23.06
C SER A 722 -2.59 10.67 23.69
N LEU A 723 -1.60 11.38 23.13
CA LEU A 723 -0.28 11.57 23.78
C LEU A 723 -0.40 12.23 25.16
N LEU A 724 -1.46 13.00 25.39
CA LEU A 724 -1.69 13.69 26.65
C LEU A 724 -2.20 12.76 27.76
N TYR A 725 -2.51 11.49 27.46
CA TYR A 725 -2.90 10.48 28.46
C TYR A 725 -1.70 9.69 29.02
N TRP A 726 -0.50 9.90 28.50
CA TRP A 726 0.68 9.17 28.98
C TRP A 726 1.01 9.54 30.45
N PRO A 727 1.56 8.62 31.25
CA PRO A 727 1.82 8.87 32.67
C PRO A 727 2.69 10.11 32.92
N SER A 728 3.74 10.30 32.12
CA SER A 728 4.67 11.44 32.22
C SER A 728 4.02 12.81 31.96
N VAL A 729 2.82 12.83 31.36
CA VAL A 729 2.07 14.04 30.99
C VAL A 729 0.96 14.36 32.00
N ALA A 730 0.85 13.60 33.10
CA ALA A 730 -0.13 13.82 34.16
C ALA A 730 -0.20 15.27 34.70
N PRO A 731 0.91 16.02 34.87
CA PRO A 731 0.84 17.41 35.33
C PRO A 731 -0.03 18.33 34.46
N LEU A 732 -0.05 18.13 33.14
CA LEU A 732 -0.90 18.90 32.22
C LEU A 732 -2.39 18.58 32.43
N ARG A 733 -2.72 17.31 32.66
CA ARG A 733 -4.12 16.86 32.88
C ARG A 733 -4.73 17.43 34.15
N ARG A 734 -3.91 17.76 35.15
CA ARG A 734 -4.34 18.40 36.40
C ARG A 734 -4.82 19.84 36.19
N ASP A 735 -4.46 20.47 35.08
CA ASP A 735 -4.91 21.81 34.73
C ASP A 735 -6.28 21.76 34.00
N PRO A 736 -7.28 22.57 34.40
CA PRO A 736 -8.60 22.57 33.77
C PRO A 736 -8.59 22.99 32.28
N GLN A 737 -7.54 23.65 31.79
CA GLN A 737 -7.40 23.95 30.36
C GLN A 737 -7.27 22.68 29.50
N PHE A 738 -6.71 21.60 30.05
CA PHE A 738 -6.70 20.29 29.40
C PHE A 738 -8.13 19.79 29.17
N PHE A 739 -8.93 19.77 30.23
CA PHE A 739 -10.31 19.29 30.16
C PHE A 739 -11.17 20.14 29.22
N ALA A 740 -10.98 21.46 29.25
CA ALA A 740 -11.62 22.38 28.29
C ALA A 740 -11.21 22.12 26.84
N LYS A 741 -9.96 21.72 26.57
CA LYS A 741 -9.54 21.29 25.22
C LYS A 741 -10.25 20.00 24.82
N MET A 742 -10.33 19.00 25.69
CA MET A 742 -11.04 17.74 25.42
C MET A 742 -12.54 17.99 25.15
N ALA A 743 -13.16 18.94 25.86
CA ALA A 743 -14.53 19.34 25.59
C ALA A 743 -14.71 19.89 24.16
N ARG A 744 -13.78 20.73 23.68
CA ARG A 744 -13.83 21.29 22.31
C ARG A 744 -13.61 20.25 21.22
N ILE A 745 -12.88 19.18 21.51
CA ILE A 745 -12.71 18.00 20.64
C ILE A 745 -14.01 17.18 20.56
N GLY A 746 -14.87 17.25 21.59
CA GLY A 746 -16.14 16.52 21.69
C GLY A 746 -16.11 15.31 22.62
N LEU A 747 -14.98 15.08 23.31
CA LEU A 747 -14.78 13.96 24.22
C LEU A 747 -15.63 14.04 25.48
N VAL A 748 -15.80 15.23 26.04
CA VAL A 748 -16.64 15.43 27.23
C VAL A 748 -18.09 15.06 26.95
N ASP A 749 -18.61 15.40 25.77
CA ASP A 749 -19.97 15.01 25.38
C ASP A 749 -20.09 13.51 25.12
N PHE A 750 -19.02 12.87 24.65
CA PHE A 750 -18.96 11.42 24.54
C PHE A 750 -19.01 10.74 25.91
N TRP A 751 -18.17 11.16 26.87
CA TRP A 751 -18.14 10.60 28.24
C TRP A 751 -19.47 10.79 28.97
N ARG A 752 -20.06 11.99 28.88
CA ARG A 752 -21.36 12.29 29.49
C ARG A 752 -22.49 11.43 28.92
N ARG A 753 -22.56 11.27 27.60
CA ARG A 753 -23.64 10.48 26.96
C ARG A 753 -23.61 9.00 27.35
N HIS A 754 -22.43 8.48 27.65
CA HIS A 754 -22.25 7.07 28.05
C HIS A 754 -22.20 6.89 29.58
N ASP A 755 -22.34 7.97 30.36
CA ASP A 755 -22.10 8.01 31.81
C ASP A 755 -20.85 7.24 32.25
N ARG A 756 -19.78 7.38 31.46
CA ARG A 756 -18.51 6.68 31.67
C ARG A 756 -17.37 7.68 31.55
N TRP A 757 -16.61 7.82 32.63
CA TRP A 757 -15.53 8.81 32.75
C TRP A 757 -14.17 8.17 32.47
N PRO A 758 -13.25 8.91 31.82
CA PRO A 758 -11.92 8.43 31.48
C PRO A 758 -11.06 8.24 32.74
N ASP A 759 -10.01 7.42 32.62
CA ASP A 759 -9.20 7.00 33.77
C ASP A 759 -8.57 8.18 34.52
N PHE A 760 -8.16 9.21 33.77
CA PHE A 760 -7.53 10.40 34.37
C PHE A 760 -8.43 11.15 35.34
N CYS A 761 -9.77 11.01 35.25
CA CYS A 761 -10.70 11.65 36.17
C CYS A 761 -10.60 11.11 37.60
N SER A 762 -9.95 9.96 37.78
CA SER A 762 -9.67 9.38 39.10
C SER A 762 -8.21 9.60 39.54
N GLU A 763 -7.39 10.32 38.76
CA GLU A 763 -6.00 10.60 39.11
C GLU A 763 -5.89 11.56 40.32
N PRO A 764 -4.93 11.34 41.23
CA PRO A 764 -4.71 12.26 42.33
C PRO A 764 -4.13 13.60 41.84
N GLY A 765 -4.58 14.68 42.47
CA GLY A 765 -4.07 16.03 42.24
C GLY A 765 -4.73 16.78 41.08
N LEU A 766 -5.84 16.29 40.53
CA LEU A 766 -6.69 17.09 39.64
C LEU A 766 -7.17 18.35 40.38
N ARG A 767 -7.13 19.50 39.70
CA ARG A 767 -7.63 20.78 40.25
C ARG A 767 -9.12 21.00 39.99
N TYR A 768 -9.80 19.99 39.43
CA TYR A 768 -11.20 20.03 39.05
C TYR A 768 -11.80 18.63 39.18
N ASP A 769 -13.10 18.57 39.49
CA ASP A 769 -13.89 17.35 39.36
C ASP A 769 -14.44 17.26 37.93
N CYS A 770 -14.20 16.15 37.24
CA CYS A 770 -14.59 16.00 35.84
C CYS A 770 -16.10 16.18 35.60
N LYS A 771 -16.95 15.69 36.50
CA LYS A 771 -18.42 15.82 36.38
C LYS A 771 -18.83 17.29 36.52
N SER A 772 -18.40 17.94 37.59
CA SER A 772 -18.70 19.33 37.91
C SER A 772 -18.16 20.29 36.85
N GLU A 773 -16.94 20.03 36.35
CA GLU A 773 -16.32 20.82 35.31
C GLU A 773 -17.02 20.66 33.96
N ALA A 774 -17.46 19.43 33.63
CA ALA A 774 -18.26 19.20 32.44
C ALA A 774 -19.59 19.96 32.47
N GLU A 775 -20.29 19.94 33.60
CA GLU A 775 -21.51 20.73 33.78
C GLU A 775 -21.25 22.24 33.66
N ARG A 776 -20.13 22.73 34.21
CA ARG A 776 -19.71 24.13 34.08
C ARG A 776 -19.49 24.51 32.62
N LEU A 777 -18.78 23.69 31.85
CA LEU A 777 -18.52 23.94 30.42
C LEU A 777 -19.80 23.92 29.57
N VAL A 778 -20.75 23.05 29.91
CA VAL A 778 -22.08 23.02 29.29
C VAL A 778 -22.86 24.30 29.58
N ARG A 779 -22.92 24.74 30.85
CA ARG A 779 -23.59 26.00 31.24
C ARG A 779 -23.00 27.22 30.54
N LEU A 780 -21.69 27.22 30.28
CA LEU A 780 -20.99 28.31 29.59
C LEU A 780 -21.17 28.29 28.06
N GLY A 781 -21.95 27.35 27.50
CA GLY A 781 -22.11 27.19 26.06
C GLY A 781 -20.81 26.83 25.34
N ARG A 782 -19.82 26.31 26.08
CA ARG A 782 -18.49 25.93 25.56
C ARG A 782 -18.42 24.45 25.17
N SER A 783 -19.47 23.66 25.48
CA SER A 783 -19.72 22.39 24.80
C SER A 783 -20.30 22.69 23.42
N VAL A 784 -19.52 22.30 22.40
CA VAL A 784 -19.83 22.06 20.99
C VAL A 784 -21.31 22.23 20.62
N SER A 785 -21.55 23.02 19.57
CA SER A 785 -22.80 23.11 18.80
C SER A 785 -23.60 21.82 18.86
N GLY A 786 -24.88 21.95 19.21
CA GLY A 786 -25.82 20.83 19.34
C GLY A 786 -25.59 19.77 18.27
N GLY A 787 -25.52 18.51 18.70
CA GLY A 787 -25.49 17.38 17.79
C GLY A 787 -26.49 17.59 16.66
N SER A 788 -26.04 17.30 15.44
CA SER A 788 -26.83 17.16 14.20
C SER A 788 -26.83 18.24 13.11
N ALA A 789 -26.02 19.32 13.14
CA ALA A 789 -26.12 20.32 12.05
C ALA A 789 -24.84 20.65 11.25
N ALA A 790 -23.64 20.35 11.74
CA ALA A 790 -22.39 20.65 11.02
C ALA A 790 -21.81 19.45 10.23
N SER A 791 -22.57 18.35 10.12
CA SER A 791 -22.19 17.12 9.41
C SER A 791 -23.08 16.86 8.19
N ARG A 792 -23.31 17.89 7.36
CA ARG A 792 -23.74 17.70 5.96
C ARG A 792 -22.69 18.26 5.04
#